data_AF-A0A670ID74-F1
#
_entry.id   AF-A0A670ID74-F1
#
_cell.length_a   1.000
_cell.length_b   1.000
_cell.length_c   1.000
_cell.angle_alpha   90.00
_cell.angle_beta   90.00
_cell.angle_gamma   90.00
#
_symmetry.space_group_name_H-M   'P 1'
#
loop_
_entity.id
_entity.type
_entity.pdbx_description
1 polymer ?
#
loop_
_entity_poly.entity_id
_entity_poly.type
_entity_poly.pdbx_seq_one_letter_code
_entity_poly.pdbx_strand_id
1 'polypeptide(L)'
;MLLIFYYASSRTPELNCPVAGTHMVKPKIRGSLTFQDRERYLTINADLDCFLWYVYTSFTRSSIHSAHVTLVVWIYDPENADSKEMSHTAKGPPEHSKTLSRQFLNLGQSPSVKMLHVSEDSRELEESEYSADGYWEIDVPSISNYIIGVVIGKPVTFQGCFVARTPFTMAKSEIPPVNVHDVSISTPAGSELMITWSACHTTKAVVVTNYGAFLTHDEFRHTKKITFPSTVLDPAVAQKVNDVAIVQVHIVFLIDSSAYFINNDKMFRVGKQHKLPERGILGIKERIWCLRNYPVQVLASDLSEAILWTKTEIFLMYPSRNITDMFALVMEVDVLKSLTGFKDHVTLAVISACYDSVPSEISVLLACTGCKTSTQLYVAGFNEDEGHWFLRDLSLPAPTSDPLHMEVVFGASSSMLLWYSDKIIYSYKGSKFTGYIKDTETGAELSATALGTVIHQVVIGSAGNTVIKMKNNDMFFLKFNMKDVLKLSAWETEAKDFAIYVNGHGDFYLLINNGTHIYYKAYPLKTEVLSATNPLGEVCPYISFQHNMEADTYYLDMGTNMTFWAQIVFLENVGLSTEVTIYRSHLLKQNNSIQYEIARGICTKNQTVTLYHDHDYSTEGEYEDGIISSTGIMTIEVEPSLTGRTCMTPNKVAHINVGCPVFRDLVIEKPTNCSNQTFTFKIPAKYRWVKTQGEDWVQEYNLALFGCPIEVHYARPFRPTVLLYEREKMIGTVEANYILWEMNARNDYHYNTTVKQNYVSCFMSGGAGLLGTLDNQYELMNHSGINSIIWPQDYDGIFLFRLKIMDPNYSFCPYEAYFAVRTHGIIESLNMLKIAGWACLIVVFFWGVLAFSYYRYVKLFRALHFVDPVVSFNSEITSMVSSSEAKKYE
;
A
#
# COMPACT_ATOMS: atom_id res chain seq x y z
N MET A 1 44.87 -10.17 -24.01
CA MET A 1 44.97 -9.38 -25.25
C MET A 1 45.71 -8.09 -24.92
N LEU A 2 46.83 -7.76 -25.58
CA LEU A 2 47.63 -6.57 -25.28
C LEU A 2 47.07 -5.39 -26.11
N LEU A 3 46.40 -4.44 -25.45
CA LEU A 3 45.87 -3.25 -26.11
C LEU A 3 46.80 -2.06 -25.83
N ILE A 4 47.32 -1.45 -26.89
CA ILE A 4 48.16 -0.25 -26.85
C ILE A 4 47.33 0.89 -27.40
N PHE A 5 46.89 1.80 -26.54
CA PHE A 5 46.25 3.04 -26.97
C PHE A 5 47.32 4.09 -27.25
N TYR A 6 47.42 4.53 -28.52
CA TYR A 6 48.15 5.74 -28.89
C TYR A 6 47.20 6.92 -28.79
N TYR A 7 47.54 7.91 -27.95
CA TYR A 7 46.86 9.20 -27.91
C TYR A 7 47.14 9.96 -29.23
N ALA A 8 46.25 9.80 -30.20
CA ALA A 8 46.19 10.63 -31.40
C ALA A 8 44.72 10.94 -31.72
N SER A 9 44.36 12.22 -31.58
CA SER A 9 43.15 12.92 -32.06
C SER A 9 41.76 12.29 -31.80
N SER A 10 40.97 12.99 -30.97
CA SER A 10 39.51 13.23 -31.02
C SER A 10 38.53 12.07 -31.28
N ARG A 11 38.93 10.80 -31.30
CA ARG A 11 37.99 9.67 -31.32
C ARG A 11 38.06 8.94 -29.97
N THR A 12 36.90 8.76 -29.35
CA THR A 12 36.73 7.85 -28.22
C THR A 12 37.21 6.46 -28.65
N PRO A 13 38.18 5.85 -27.95
CA PRO A 13 38.64 4.52 -28.29
C PRO A 13 37.54 3.50 -28.01
N GLU A 14 37.17 2.72 -29.03
CA GLU A 14 36.22 1.60 -28.90
C GLU A 14 36.96 0.32 -28.55
N LEU A 15 36.43 -0.43 -27.58
CA LEU A 15 36.93 -1.74 -27.17
C LEU A 15 35.95 -2.81 -27.65
N ASN A 16 36.35 -3.61 -28.64
CA ASN A 16 35.55 -4.72 -29.12
C ASN A 16 35.98 -6.03 -28.43
N CYS A 17 35.03 -6.72 -27.80
CA CYS A 17 35.28 -7.93 -27.03
C CYS A 17 34.47 -9.10 -27.62
N PRO A 18 35.09 -9.94 -28.46
CA PRO A 18 34.37 -10.95 -29.25
C PRO A 18 33.92 -12.19 -28.44
N VAL A 19 34.33 -12.31 -27.18
CA VAL A 19 34.05 -13.48 -26.33
C VAL A 19 33.42 -12.99 -25.03
N ALA A 20 32.27 -13.56 -24.66
CA ALA A 20 31.68 -13.34 -23.35
C ALA A 20 32.57 -13.90 -22.23
N GLY A 21 32.60 -13.23 -21.08
CA GLY A 21 33.40 -13.60 -19.93
C GLY A 21 34.01 -12.39 -19.23
N THR A 22 34.84 -12.65 -18.23
CA THR A 22 35.57 -11.62 -17.49
C THR A 22 36.94 -11.39 -18.12
N HIS A 23 37.19 -10.15 -18.54
CA HIS A 23 38.41 -9.72 -19.21
C HIS A 23 39.19 -8.73 -18.36
N MET A 24 40.49 -8.99 -18.20
CA MET A 24 41.39 -8.08 -17.51
C MET A 24 41.90 -7.00 -18.48
N VAL A 25 41.73 -5.73 -18.10
CA VAL A 25 42.22 -4.56 -18.81
C VAL A 25 43.16 -3.79 -17.88
N LYS A 26 44.35 -3.44 -18.38
CA LYS A 26 45.34 -2.69 -17.61
C LYS A 26 45.95 -1.57 -18.44
N PRO A 27 46.02 -0.33 -17.93
CA PRO A 27 46.71 0.74 -18.63
C PRO A 27 48.22 0.46 -18.67
N LYS A 28 48.84 0.70 -19.83
CA LYS A 28 50.29 0.57 -20.00
C LYS A 28 50.95 1.93 -19.79
N ILE A 29 51.53 2.15 -18.62
CA ILE A 29 52.11 3.44 -18.22
C ILE A 29 53.64 3.33 -18.14
N ARG A 30 54.34 4.39 -18.55
CA ARG A 30 55.80 4.54 -18.36
C ARG A 30 56.04 5.28 -17.04
N GLY A 31 56.26 4.54 -15.94
CA GLY A 31 56.50 5.12 -14.61
C GLY A 31 56.18 4.15 -13.48
N SER A 32 56.23 4.63 -12.23
CA SER A 32 55.73 3.88 -11.07
C SER A 32 54.21 3.79 -11.11
N LEU A 33 53.68 2.57 -10.96
CA LEU A 33 52.25 2.32 -10.89
C LEU A 33 51.65 2.98 -9.63
N THR A 34 50.63 3.81 -9.82
CA THR A 34 49.78 4.34 -8.76
C THR A 34 48.59 3.40 -8.51
N PHE A 35 47.83 3.63 -7.44
CA PHE A 35 46.60 2.87 -7.17
C PHE A 35 45.59 2.94 -8.33
N GLN A 36 45.52 4.07 -9.04
CA GLN A 36 44.64 4.25 -10.20
C GLN A 36 45.08 3.43 -11.43
N ASP A 37 46.32 2.97 -11.45
CA ASP A 37 46.92 2.20 -12.56
C ASP A 37 46.74 0.68 -12.39
N ARG A 38 45.96 0.27 -11.37
CA ARG A 38 45.59 -1.13 -11.15
C ARG A 38 44.76 -1.66 -12.33
N GLU A 39 44.85 -2.96 -12.53
CA GLU A 39 44.05 -3.69 -13.51
C GLU A 39 42.56 -3.63 -13.16
N ARG A 40 41.71 -3.58 -14.18
CA ARG A 40 40.26 -3.63 -14.08
C ARG A 40 39.75 -4.91 -14.73
N TYR A 41 38.71 -5.48 -14.14
CA TYR A 41 38.06 -6.70 -14.59
C TYR A 41 36.68 -6.35 -15.16
N LEU A 42 36.56 -6.42 -16.48
CA LEU A 42 35.33 -6.14 -17.22
C LEU A 42 34.59 -7.46 -17.44
N THR A 43 33.38 -7.58 -16.92
CA THR A 43 32.52 -8.74 -17.23
C THR A 43 31.62 -8.40 -18.41
N ILE A 44 31.70 -9.23 -19.45
CA ILE A 44 30.98 -9.05 -20.70
C ILE A 44 30.06 -10.25 -20.82
N ASN A 45 28.76 -9.99 -20.75
CA ASN A 45 27.78 -11.03 -20.98
C ASN A 45 27.57 -11.19 -22.50
N ALA A 46 27.28 -12.42 -22.95
CA ALA A 46 26.62 -12.61 -24.23
C ALA A 46 25.17 -12.13 -24.03
N ASP A 47 24.97 -10.82 -24.09
CA ASP A 47 23.64 -10.27 -23.95
C ASP A 47 22.86 -10.61 -25.23
N LEU A 48 21.75 -11.30 -25.06
CA LEU A 48 20.84 -11.59 -26.17
C LEU A 48 19.86 -10.43 -26.36
N ASP A 49 19.83 -9.44 -25.47
CA ASP A 49 18.96 -8.27 -25.53
C ASP A 49 19.62 -7.14 -26.35
N CYS A 50 19.53 -7.22 -27.67
CA CYS A 50 20.17 -6.23 -28.58
C CYS A 50 19.29 -4.98 -28.82
N PHE A 51 17.98 -5.08 -28.57
CA PHE A 51 17.02 -4.01 -28.84
C PHE A 51 16.39 -3.48 -27.55
N LEU A 52 15.96 -2.22 -27.55
CA LEU A 52 15.33 -1.56 -26.41
C LEU A 52 13.96 -1.00 -26.78
N TRP A 53 13.10 -0.82 -25.77
CA TRP A 53 11.87 -0.04 -25.92
C TRP A 53 12.17 1.44 -25.77
N TYR A 54 11.70 2.24 -26.71
CA TYR A 54 11.59 3.68 -26.58
C TYR A 54 10.20 4.04 -26.07
N VAL A 55 10.11 4.93 -25.07
CA VAL A 55 8.84 5.33 -24.43
C VAL A 55 8.68 6.85 -24.51
N TYR A 56 7.53 7.31 -25.01
CA TYR A 56 7.19 8.72 -25.17
C TYR A 56 5.73 9.01 -24.76
N THR A 57 5.44 10.21 -24.27
CA THR A 57 4.08 10.69 -24.02
C THR A 57 3.91 12.12 -24.49
N SER A 58 2.76 12.42 -25.10
CA SER A 58 2.35 13.78 -25.40
C SER A 58 1.48 14.36 -24.27
N PHE A 59 2.07 15.07 -23.31
CA PHE A 59 1.28 15.85 -22.35
C PHE A 59 0.67 17.08 -23.03
N THR A 60 -0.64 17.08 -23.27
CA THR A 60 -1.37 18.31 -23.59
C THR A 60 -1.90 18.96 -22.31
N ARG A 61 -2.05 20.29 -22.25
CA ARG A 61 -2.56 20.99 -21.04
C ARG A 61 -3.91 20.45 -20.53
N SER A 62 -4.73 19.87 -21.40
CA SER A 62 -5.99 19.20 -21.04
C SER A 62 -5.81 17.83 -20.37
N SER A 63 -4.63 17.21 -20.50
CA SER A 63 -4.29 15.89 -19.93
C SER A 63 -3.87 15.96 -18.45
N ILE A 64 -3.66 17.16 -17.91
CA ILE A 64 -3.23 17.35 -16.51
C ILE A 64 -4.31 16.82 -15.54
N HIS A 65 -5.56 16.69 -15.99
CA HIS A 65 -6.69 16.22 -15.16
C HIS A 65 -7.29 14.89 -15.65
N SER A 66 -6.72 14.25 -16.69
CA SER A 66 -7.20 12.95 -17.13
C SER A 66 -6.79 11.86 -16.14
N ALA A 67 -7.69 10.90 -15.92
CA ALA A 67 -7.46 9.72 -15.10
C ALA A 67 -6.54 8.70 -15.79
N HIS A 68 -6.31 8.83 -17.10
CA HIS A 68 -5.42 7.99 -17.90
C HIS A 68 -4.46 8.83 -18.74
N VAL A 69 -3.28 8.28 -19.03
CA VAL A 69 -2.27 8.83 -19.93
C VAL A 69 -1.92 7.76 -20.97
N THR A 70 -1.90 8.14 -22.24
CA THR A 70 -1.52 7.27 -23.35
C THR A 70 0.00 7.30 -23.53
N LEU A 71 0.65 6.14 -23.40
CA LEU A 71 2.06 5.91 -23.70
C LEU A 71 2.23 5.52 -25.16
N VAL A 72 3.18 6.13 -25.84
CA VAL A 72 3.63 5.75 -27.18
C VAL A 72 4.94 5.00 -27.03
N VAL A 73 4.97 3.73 -27.44
CA VAL A 73 6.16 2.88 -27.36
C VAL A 73 6.55 2.28 -28.70
N TRP A 74 7.86 2.18 -28.97
CA TRP A 74 8.39 1.49 -30.15
C TRP A 74 9.72 0.83 -29.84
N ILE A 75 10.15 -0.08 -30.70
CA ILE A 75 11.43 -0.78 -30.56
C ILE A 75 12.47 -0.05 -31.39
N TYR A 76 13.62 0.22 -30.78
CA TYR A 76 14.77 0.81 -31.47
C TYR A 76 16.04 0.00 -31.21
N ASP A 77 16.98 0.14 -32.14
CA ASP A 77 18.30 -0.46 -32.09
C ASP A 77 19.29 0.61 -31.60
N PRO A 78 19.91 0.46 -30.41
CA PRO A 78 20.86 1.43 -29.88
C PRO A 78 22.07 1.70 -30.79
N GLU A 79 22.49 0.73 -31.60
CA GLU A 79 23.64 0.89 -32.51
C GLU A 79 23.29 1.71 -33.75
N ASN A 80 22.03 1.69 -34.17
CA ASN A 80 21.51 2.36 -35.36
C ASN A 80 20.50 3.48 -35.04
N ALA A 81 20.43 3.90 -33.78
CA ALA A 81 19.48 4.89 -33.27
C ALA A 81 19.72 6.28 -33.87
N ASP A 82 18.65 7.01 -34.18
CA ASP A 82 18.79 8.42 -34.59
C ASP A 82 19.31 9.28 -33.43
N SER A 83 19.96 10.40 -33.74
CA SER A 83 20.40 11.39 -32.74
C SER A 83 19.31 11.83 -31.76
N LYS A 84 18.04 11.89 -32.19
CA LYS A 84 16.89 12.20 -31.33
C LYS A 84 16.49 11.05 -30.41
N GLU A 85 16.65 9.80 -30.86
CA GLU A 85 16.44 8.62 -30.01
C GLU A 85 17.56 8.51 -28.97
N MET A 86 18.81 8.71 -29.38
CA MET A 86 19.97 8.72 -28.48
C MET A 86 19.91 9.82 -27.42
N SER A 87 19.33 10.97 -27.76
CA SER A 87 19.10 12.09 -26.82
C SER A 87 17.76 12.00 -26.06
N HIS A 88 16.96 10.96 -26.29
CA HIS A 88 15.61 10.80 -25.73
C HIS A 88 14.68 12.00 -25.98
N THR A 89 14.81 12.67 -27.13
CA THR A 89 13.98 13.81 -27.56
C THR A 89 13.05 13.49 -28.73
N ALA A 90 13.08 12.25 -29.24
CA ALA A 90 12.19 11.80 -30.31
C ALA A 90 10.74 11.78 -29.84
N LYS A 91 9.84 12.35 -30.66
CA LYS A 91 8.38 12.39 -30.44
C LYS A 91 7.61 11.31 -31.22
N GLY A 92 8.35 10.45 -31.93
CA GLY A 92 7.83 9.35 -32.74
C GLY A 92 8.99 8.58 -33.39
N PRO A 93 8.74 7.35 -33.87
CA PRO A 93 9.77 6.48 -34.40
C PRO A 93 10.35 7.01 -35.72
N PRO A 94 11.69 7.11 -35.85
CA PRO A 94 12.37 7.25 -37.13
C PRO A 94 12.13 6.04 -38.05
N GLU A 95 12.44 6.17 -39.35
CA GLU A 95 12.11 5.15 -40.35
C GLU A 95 12.71 3.76 -40.06
N HIS A 96 13.91 3.72 -39.48
CA HIS A 96 14.57 2.48 -39.07
C HIS A 96 13.80 1.78 -37.94
N SER A 97 13.59 2.48 -36.83
CA SER A 97 12.84 1.98 -35.66
C SER A 97 11.39 1.64 -35.98
N LYS A 98 10.78 2.38 -36.92
CA LYS A 98 9.44 2.09 -37.46
C LYS A 98 9.40 0.74 -38.19
N THR A 99 10.41 0.47 -39.03
CA THR A 99 10.53 -0.80 -39.75
C THR A 99 10.81 -1.96 -38.79
N LEU A 100 11.71 -1.76 -37.83
CA LEU A 100 12.06 -2.74 -36.81
C LEU A 100 10.85 -3.12 -35.94
N SER A 101 10.13 -2.11 -35.44
CA SER A 101 8.90 -2.31 -34.66
C SER A 101 7.85 -3.10 -35.42
N ARG A 102 7.67 -2.83 -36.72
CA ARG A 102 6.75 -3.57 -37.58
C ARG A 102 7.19 -5.02 -37.79
N GLN A 103 8.49 -5.30 -37.89
CA GLN A 103 9.00 -6.66 -37.98
C GLN A 103 8.70 -7.45 -36.70
N PHE A 104 8.95 -6.84 -35.54
CA PHE A 104 8.61 -7.46 -34.25
C PHE A 104 7.11 -7.70 -34.09
N LEU A 105 6.26 -6.75 -34.50
CA LEU A 105 4.81 -6.95 -34.52
C LEU A 105 4.41 -8.17 -35.33
N ASN A 106 4.96 -8.32 -36.54
CA ASN A 106 4.68 -9.47 -37.41
C ASN A 106 5.16 -10.81 -36.81
N LEU A 107 6.14 -10.78 -35.90
CA LEU A 107 6.62 -11.94 -35.16
C LEU A 107 5.81 -12.23 -33.88
N GLY A 108 4.71 -11.48 -33.66
CA GLY A 108 3.82 -11.67 -32.50
C GLY A 108 4.25 -10.90 -31.26
N GLN A 109 5.12 -9.90 -31.40
CA GLN A 109 5.51 -9.05 -30.28
C GLN A 109 4.35 -8.16 -29.83
N SER A 110 4.17 -8.06 -28.52
CA SER A 110 3.17 -7.18 -27.89
C SER A 110 3.79 -6.62 -26.60
N PRO A 111 3.96 -5.30 -26.46
CA PRO A 111 4.38 -4.70 -25.22
C PRO A 111 3.25 -4.73 -24.19
N SER A 112 3.59 -5.03 -22.94
CA SER A 112 2.78 -4.77 -21.77
C SER A 112 3.54 -3.83 -20.83
N VAL A 113 2.80 -3.05 -20.04
CA VAL A 113 3.38 -2.16 -19.05
C VAL A 113 3.09 -2.71 -17.67
N LYS A 114 4.17 -3.02 -16.95
CA LYS A 114 4.11 -3.30 -15.53
C LYS A 114 4.42 -2.02 -14.77
N MET A 115 3.38 -1.44 -14.17
CA MET A 115 3.54 -0.27 -13.31
C MET A 115 4.28 -0.66 -12.03
N LEU A 116 5.30 0.11 -11.68
CA LEU A 116 6.02 -0.05 -10.42
C LEU A 116 5.33 0.82 -9.35
N HIS A 117 5.14 0.28 -8.15
CA HIS A 117 4.55 0.99 -6.99
C HIS A 117 3.08 1.44 -7.17
N VAL A 118 2.29 0.68 -7.93
CA VAL A 118 0.82 0.79 -7.99
C VAL A 118 0.22 -0.47 -7.33
N SER A 119 -0.92 -0.31 -6.66
CA SER A 119 -1.66 -1.39 -6.00
C SER A 119 -1.91 -2.59 -6.93
N GLU A 120 -2.11 -3.76 -6.33
CA GLU A 120 -2.15 -5.09 -6.99
C GLU A 120 -3.04 -5.19 -8.25
N ASP A 121 -4.02 -4.31 -8.42
CA ASP A 121 -4.94 -4.27 -9.57
C ASP A 121 -4.29 -3.91 -10.93
N SER A 122 -3.02 -3.52 -10.95
CA SER A 122 -2.37 -2.96 -12.15
C SER A 122 -1.12 -3.71 -12.63
N ARG A 123 -0.90 -4.93 -12.12
CA ARG A 123 0.39 -5.62 -12.30
C ARG A 123 0.74 -5.91 -13.77
N GLU A 124 -0.23 -6.06 -14.66
CA GLU A 124 -0.03 -6.08 -16.12
C GLU A 124 -1.28 -5.51 -16.81
N LEU A 125 -1.14 -4.36 -17.49
CA LEU A 125 -2.17 -3.86 -18.41
C LEU A 125 -1.95 -4.54 -19.77
N GLU A 126 -2.94 -5.30 -20.24
CA GLU A 126 -2.82 -6.16 -21.43
C GLU A 126 -3.30 -5.52 -22.75
N GLU A 127 -3.70 -4.25 -22.77
CA GLU A 127 -4.23 -3.63 -24.00
C GLU A 127 -3.22 -2.64 -24.61
N SER A 128 -2.62 -3.05 -25.73
CA SER A 128 -1.80 -2.17 -26.58
C SER A 128 -2.37 -2.18 -28.00
N GLU A 129 -2.67 -1.00 -28.55
CA GLU A 129 -3.11 -0.85 -29.94
C GLU A 129 -1.92 -0.46 -30.82
N TYR A 130 -1.72 -1.16 -31.94
CA TYR A 130 -0.63 -0.81 -32.87
C TYR A 130 -1.11 0.21 -33.89
N SER A 131 -0.49 1.39 -33.87
CA SER A 131 -0.79 2.48 -34.80
C SER A 131 -0.21 2.23 -36.20
N ALA A 132 -0.90 2.72 -37.23
CA ALA A 132 -0.41 2.71 -38.60
C ALA A 132 0.95 3.46 -38.75
N ASP A 133 1.22 4.39 -37.83
CA ASP A 133 2.45 5.17 -37.79
C ASP A 133 3.66 4.40 -37.23
N GLY A 134 3.46 3.17 -36.75
CA GLY A 134 4.52 2.19 -36.48
C GLY A 134 5.01 2.12 -35.04
N TYR A 135 4.12 2.41 -34.09
CA TYR A 135 4.33 2.33 -32.64
C TYR A 135 3.10 1.70 -31.98
N TRP A 136 3.23 1.28 -30.73
CA TRP A 136 2.10 0.86 -29.89
C TRP A 136 1.64 2.01 -29.00
N GLU A 137 0.34 2.13 -28.81
CA GLU A 137 -0.30 3.00 -27.81
C GLU A 137 -0.79 2.16 -26.64
N ILE A 138 -0.49 2.59 -25.42
CA ILE A 138 -0.85 1.89 -24.18
C ILE A 138 -1.43 2.89 -23.20
N ASP A 139 -2.70 2.70 -22.81
CA ASP A 139 -3.34 3.55 -21.82
C ASP A 139 -3.01 3.09 -20.40
N VAL A 140 -2.35 3.95 -19.64
CA VAL A 140 -2.01 3.69 -18.24
C VAL A 140 -2.76 4.64 -17.30
N PRO A 141 -3.21 4.17 -16.12
CA PRO A 141 -3.92 5.00 -15.17
C PRO A 141 -2.95 6.04 -14.56
N SER A 142 -3.36 7.30 -14.60
CA SER A 142 -2.63 8.46 -14.08
C SER A 142 -2.98 8.71 -12.60
N ILE A 143 -2.76 7.70 -11.75
CA ILE A 143 -3.13 7.75 -10.32
C ILE A 143 -2.26 8.75 -9.54
N SER A 144 -1.05 9.06 -10.04
CA SER A 144 -0.13 10.02 -9.43
C SER A 144 0.42 11.06 -10.39
N ASN A 145 1.07 12.09 -9.84
CA ASN A 145 1.86 13.07 -10.59
C ASN A 145 3.11 12.47 -11.26
N TYR A 146 3.36 11.17 -11.10
CA TYR A 146 4.45 10.44 -11.73
C TYR A 146 3.98 9.06 -12.17
N ILE A 147 4.54 8.56 -13.26
CA ILE A 147 4.31 7.22 -13.81
C ILE A 147 5.69 6.55 -13.86
N ILE A 148 5.86 5.46 -13.09
CA ILE A 148 7.08 4.64 -13.10
C ILE A 148 6.64 3.24 -13.51
N GLY A 149 7.32 2.65 -14.49
CA GLY A 149 6.95 1.34 -14.98
C GLY A 149 8.08 0.68 -15.74
N VAL A 150 7.82 -0.55 -16.15
CA VAL A 150 8.70 -1.32 -17.03
C VAL A 150 7.87 -1.79 -18.22
N VAL A 151 8.37 -1.51 -19.41
CA VAL A 151 7.83 -2.10 -20.64
C VAL A 151 8.40 -3.49 -20.79
N ILE A 152 7.51 -4.48 -20.90
CA ILE A 152 7.84 -5.90 -21.03
C ILE A 152 7.28 -6.38 -22.36
N GLY A 153 8.15 -6.97 -23.19
CA GLY A 153 7.72 -7.66 -24.40
C GLY A 153 7.46 -9.14 -24.13
N LYS A 154 6.73 -9.79 -25.05
CA LYS A 154 6.78 -11.23 -25.21
C LYS A 154 8.21 -11.65 -25.61
N PRO A 155 8.67 -12.85 -25.21
CA PRO A 155 10.00 -13.35 -25.52
C PRO A 155 10.09 -13.77 -27.00
N VAL A 156 10.11 -12.79 -27.88
CA VAL A 156 10.21 -12.93 -29.35
C VAL A 156 11.61 -12.51 -29.78
N THR A 157 12.24 -13.33 -30.62
CA THR A 157 13.58 -13.05 -31.16
C THR A 157 13.53 -12.56 -32.61
N PHE A 158 14.35 -11.57 -32.93
CA PHE A 158 14.69 -11.21 -34.31
C PHE A 158 16.20 -11.32 -34.50
N GLN A 159 16.64 -12.09 -35.49
CA GLN A 159 18.07 -12.36 -35.75
C GLN A 159 18.86 -12.90 -34.54
N GLY A 160 18.19 -13.65 -33.65
CA GLY A 160 18.80 -14.18 -32.42
C GLY A 160 18.86 -13.19 -31.26
N CYS A 161 18.30 -11.99 -31.42
CA CYS A 161 18.24 -10.95 -30.41
C CYS A 161 16.81 -10.75 -29.88
N PHE A 162 16.68 -10.51 -28.58
CA PHE A 162 15.46 -10.12 -27.88
C PHE A 162 15.39 -8.60 -27.69
N VAL A 163 14.23 -8.13 -27.25
CA VAL A 163 14.03 -6.76 -26.78
C VAL A 163 14.12 -6.76 -25.26
N ALA A 164 15.08 -6.00 -24.71
CA ALA A 164 15.27 -5.91 -23.28
C ALA A 164 14.03 -5.32 -22.60
N ARG A 165 13.75 -5.75 -21.37
CA ARG A 165 12.78 -5.05 -20.52
C ARG A 165 13.31 -3.64 -20.26
N THR A 166 12.53 -2.62 -20.60
CA THR A 166 13.01 -1.23 -20.47
C THR A 166 12.20 -0.49 -19.42
N PRO A 167 12.84 -0.06 -18.32
CA PRO A 167 12.18 0.80 -17.35
C PRO A 167 12.00 2.22 -17.90
N PHE A 168 10.99 2.92 -17.40
CA PHE A 168 10.75 4.31 -17.69
C PHE A 168 10.15 5.05 -16.49
N THR A 169 10.39 6.36 -16.44
CA THR A 169 9.74 7.26 -15.47
C THR A 169 9.29 8.54 -16.16
N MET A 170 8.12 9.04 -15.75
CA MET A 170 7.52 10.27 -16.28
C MET A 170 6.94 11.11 -15.15
N ALA A 171 7.00 12.44 -15.31
CA ALA A 171 6.48 13.42 -14.37
C ALA A 171 5.36 14.27 -15.00
N LYS A 172 4.29 14.53 -14.24
CA LYS A 172 3.09 15.30 -14.63
C LYS A 172 3.20 16.79 -14.28
N SER A 173 4.07 17.16 -13.34
CA SER A 173 4.15 18.53 -12.81
C SER A 173 5.18 19.38 -13.55
N GLU A 174 4.79 20.59 -13.95
CA GLU A 174 5.71 21.66 -14.33
C GLU A 174 6.11 22.45 -13.07
N ILE A 175 7.41 22.75 -12.93
CA ILE A 175 7.93 23.68 -11.91
C ILE A 175 7.57 25.12 -12.31
N PRO A 176 7.17 26.00 -11.37
CA PRO A 176 6.85 27.39 -11.67
C PRO A 176 8.01 28.13 -12.36
N PRO A 177 7.71 29.06 -13.28
CA PRO A 177 8.73 29.78 -14.05
C PRO A 177 9.58 30.72 -13.17
N VAL A 178 10.88 30.79 -13.48
CA VAL A 178 11.84 31.69 -12.81
C VAL A 178 11.54 33.14 -13.17
N ASN A 179 11.35 34.01 -12.16
CA ASN A 179 11.18 35.45 -12.34
C ASN A 179 12.49 36.22 -12.05
N VAL A 180 12.68 37.37 -12.70
CA VAL A 180 13.90 38.21 -12.61
C VAL A 180 14.08 38.82 -11.21
N HIS A 181 13.00 38.98 -10.44
CA HIS A 181 13.02 39.53 -9.08
C HIS A 181 13.16 38.48 -7.97
N ASP A 182 13.36 37.22 -8.34
CA ASP A 182 13.49 36.14 -7.37
C ASP A 182 14.93 36.01 -6.85
N VAL A 183 15.04 35.55 -5.62
CA VAL A 183 16.27 35.32 -4.88
C VAL A 183 16.72 33.88 -5.10
N SER A 184 17.94 33.69 -5.61
CA SER A 184 18.56 32.37 -5.70
C SER A 184 19.05 31.92 -4.32
N ILE A 185 18.74 30.68 -3.96
CA ILE A 185 19.28 30.05 -2.75
C ILE A 185 20.55 29.25 -3.07
N SER A 186 21.45 29.17 -2.09
CA SER A 186 22.68 28.39 -2.21
C SER A 186 23.19 27.95 -0.83
N THR A 187 24.11 26.99 -0.81
CA THR A 187 24.91 26.72 0.39
C THR A 187 25.90 27.88 0.65
N PRO A 188 26.44 28.01 1.87
CA PRO A 188 27.51 28.96 2.17
C PRO A 188 28.75 28.72 1.29
N ALA A 189 29.48 29.78 0.98
CA ALA A 189 30.70 29.67 0.18
C ALA A 189 31.71 28.69 0.81
N GLY A 190 32.24 27.76 0.00
CA GLY A 190 33.15 26.70 0.45
C GLY A 190 32.48 25.46 1.02
N SER A 191 31.14 25.41 1.04
CA SER A 191 30.40 24.19 1.38
C SER A 191 30.43 23.21 0.21
N GLU A 192 30.45 21.91 0.53
CA GLU A 192 30.32 20.84 -0.45
C GLU A 192 28.92 20.82 -1.08
N LEU A 193 28.81 20.18 -2.24
CA LEU A 193 27.53 19.94 -2.90
C LEU A 193 26.66 18.99 -2.07
N MET A 194 25.38 19.36 -1.90
CA MET A 194 24.36 18.62 -1.18
C MET A 194 23.30 18.12 -2.15
N ILE A 195 22.80 16.91 -1.93
CA ILE A 195 21.75 16.31 -2.76
C ILE A 195 20.74 15.57 -1.89
N THR A 196 19.47 15.66 -2.25
CA THR A 196 18.42 14.76 -1.78
C THR A 196 17.52 14.31 -2.93
N TRP A 197 16.86 13.18 -2.80
CA TRP A 197 15.92 12.65 -3.79
C TRP A 197 14.79 11.88 -3.12
N SER A 198 13.61 11.94 -3.72
CA SER A 198 12.44 11.28 -3.14
C SER A 198 12.57 9.76 -3.19
N ALA A 199 12.35 9.08 -2.06
CA ALA A 199 12.36 7.62 -2.00
C ALA A 199 11.21 6.97 -2.81
N CYS A 200 10.05 7.61 -2.91
CA CYS A 200 8.94 7.13 -3.76
C CYS A 200 9.07 7.56 -5.23
N HIS A 201 9.84 8.61 -5.51
CA HIS A 201 9.97 9.20 -6.84
C HIS A 201 11.44 9.58 -7.08
N THR A 202 12.29 8.58 -7.24
CA THR A 202 13.75 8.77 -7.33
C THR A 202 14.19 9.73 -8.44
N THR A 203 13.40 9.90 -9.50
CA THR A 203 13.70 10.84 -10.58
C THR A 203 13.55 12.31 -10.19
N LYS A 204 12.84 12.58 -9.09
CA LYS A 204 12.75 13.90 -8.48
C LYS A 204 13.88 14.06 -7.46
N ALA A 205 14.86 14.89 -7.82
CA ALA A 205 16.01 15.17 -6.98
C ALA A 205 16.31 16.66 -6.94
N VAL A 206 16.81 17.13 -5.80
CA VAL A 206 17.29 18.50 -5.61
C VAL A 206 18.77 18.45 -5.28
N VAL A 207 19.54 19.25 -5.99
CA VAL A 207 20.95 19.48 -5.70
C VAL A 207 21.17 20.93 -5.31
N VAL A 208 21.85 21.16 -4.20
CA VAL A 208 22.17 22.49 -3.68
C VAL A 208 23.68 22.68 -3.71
N THR A 209 24.10 23.77 -4.34
CA THR A 209 25.50 24.14 -4.53
C THR A 209 25.75 25.53 -3.98
N ASN A 210 27.00 25.98 -3.98
CA ASN A 210 27.39 27.32 -3.56
C ASN A 210 26.96 28.45 -4.53
N TYR A 211 26.39 28.14 -5.71
CA TYR A 211 25.88 29.12 -6.69
C TYR A 211 24.39 28.98 -7.02
N GLY A 212 23.72 27.92 -6.54
CA GLY A 212 22.30 27.70 -6.79
C GLY A 212 21.78 26.36 -6.30
N ALA A 213 20.46 26.28 -6.13
CA ALA A 213 19.73 25.02 -6.02
C ALA A 213 19.09 24.65 -7.37
N PHE A 214 19.15 23.38 -7.74
CA PHE A 214 18.61 22.86 -9.00
C PHE A 214 17.72 21.64 -8.73
N LEU A 215 16.58 21.62 -9.40
CA LEU A 215 15.60 20.54 -9.36
C LEU A 215 15.57 19.80 -10.70
N THR A 216 15.45 18.49 -10.63
CA THR A 216 15.15 17.61 -11.77
C THR A 216 13.91 16.77 -11.45
N HIS A 217 13.22 16.32 -12.50
CA HIS A 217 12.16 15.32 -12.43
C HIS A 217 12.44 14.09 -13.31
N ASP A 218 13.63 14.05 -13.93
CA ASP A 218 14.02 13.14 -14.99
C ASP A 218 15.51 12.75 -14.86
N GLU A 219 15.97 12.50 -13.63
CA GLU A 219 17.31 11.98 -13.34
C GLU A 219 18.45 12.88 -13.86
N PHE A 220 18.29 14.20 -13.72
CA PHE A 220 19.24 15.23 -14.15
C PHE A 220 19.45 15.30 -15.67
N ARG A 221 18.58 14.68 -16.49
CA ARG A 221 18.54 14.93 -17.94
C ARG A 221 18.19 16.40 -18.21
N HIS A 222 17.24 16.95 -17.45
CA HIS A 222 16.97 18.38 -17.42
C HIS A 222 17.01 18.89 -15.97
N THR A 223 17.57 20.08 -15.81
CA THR A 223 17.64 20.76 -14.51
C THR A 223 17.05 22.15 -14.61
N LYS A 224 16.25 22.54 -13.61
CA LYS A 224 15.77 23.92 -13.45
C LYS A 224 16.28 24.51 -12.15
N LYS A 225 16.67 25.79 -12.18
CA LYS A 225 17.13 26.51 -10.99
C LYS A 225 15.94 26.91 -10.12
N ILE A 226 16.05 26.74 -8.80
CA ILE A 226 15.05 27.14 -7.81
C ILE A 226 15.37 28.56 -7.31
N THR A 227 14.35 29.42 -7.29
CA THR A 227 14.42 30.79 -6.79
C THR A 227 13.19 31.11 -5.93
N PHE A 228 13.36 31.93 -4.89
CA PHE A 228 12.28 32.35 -3.99
C PHE A 228 11.89 33.81 -4.25
N PRO A 229 10.60 34.18 -4.21
CA PRO A 229 10.21 35.59 -4.23
C PRO A 229 10.87 36.36 -3.08
N SER A 230 11.36 37.57 -3.35
CA SER A 230 11.97 38.45 -2.34
C SER A 230 11.02 38.87 -1.22
N THR A 231 9.71 38.72 -1.43
CA THR A 231 8.67 38.90 -0.40
C THR A 231 8.61 37.75 0.61
N VAL A 232 9.13 36.58 0.26
CA VAL A 232 9.10 35.36 1.09
C VAL A 232 10.45 35.14 1.77
N LEU A 233 11.55 35.36 1.05
CA LEU A 233 12.91 35.11 1.52
C LEU A 233 13.75 36.40 1.47
N ASP A 234 14.31 36.76 2.62
CA ASP A 234 15.28 37.85 2.71
C ASP A 234 16.59 37.44 1.99
N PRO A 235 17.07 38.22 1.00
CA PRO A 235 18.34 37.97 0.32
C PRO A 235 19.53 37.77 1.28
N ALA A 236 19.52 38.37 2.47
CA ALA A 236 20.61 38.25 3.44
C ALA A 236 20.82 36.82 3.99
N VAL A 237 19.78 35.97 3.95
CA VAL A 237 19.86 34.58 4.44
C VAL A 237 19.85 33.54 3.32
N ALA A 238 19.71 33.95 2.06
CA ALA A 238 19.53 33.03 0.93
C ALA A 238 20.72 32.09 0.67
N GLN A 239 21.92 32.46 1.10
CA GLN A 239 23.15 31.66 0.97
C GLN A 239 23.42 30.76 2.19
N LYS A 240 22.41 30.49 3.02
CA LYS A 240 22.53 29.69 4.24
C LYS A 240 21.61 28.46 4.22
N VAL A 241 21.52 27.78 3.07
CA VAL A 241 20.81 26.49 3.01
C VAL A 241 21.62 25.44 3.77
N ASN A 242 21.02 24.89 4.82
CA ASN A 242 21.64 23.90 5.71
C ASN A 242 21.17 22.48 5.42
N ASP A 243 19.94 22.31 4.94
CA ASP A 243 19.36 21.01 4.65
C ASP A 243 18.18 21.14 3.68
N VAL A 244 17.81 20.05 3.01
CA VAL A 244 16.69 20.00 2.08
C VAL A 244 15.98 18.66 2.17
N ALA A 245 14.65 18.68 2.10
CA ALA A 245 13.86 17.48 2.00
C ALA A 245 12.79 17.52 0.90
N ILE A 246 12.47 16.36 0.30
CA ILE A 246 11.43 16.15 -0.69
C ILE A 246 10.40 15.17 -0.14
N VAL A 247 9.17 15.65 0.03
CA VAL A 247 8.06 14.85 0.54
C VAL A 247 6.87 14.96 -0.39
N GLN A 248 6.55 13.86 -1.08
CA GLN A 248 5.56 13.83 -2.16
C GLN A 248 5.79 14.98 -3.17
N VAL A 249 4.85 15.93 -3.22
CA VAL A 249 4.92 17.12 -4.07
C VAL A 249 5.70 18.27 -3.43
N HIS A 250 5.87 18.27 -2.11
CA HIS A 250 6.50 19.34 -1.35
C HIS A 250 8.02 19.26 -1.40
N ILE A 251 8.67 20.43 -1.43
CA ILE A 251 10.11 20.58 -1.19
C ILE A 251 10.28 21.52 -0.01
N VAL A 252 11.09 21.10 0.96
CA VAL A 252 11.32 21.81 2.21
C VAL A 252 12.78 22.19 2.29
N PHE A 253 13.07 23.48 2.33
CA PHE A 253 14.41 24.00 2.55
C PHE A 253 14.57 24.47 3.99
N LEU A 254 15.61 24.00 4.67
CA LEU A 254 16.05 24.57 5.93
C LEU A 254 17.08 25.66 5.63
N ILE A 255 16.68 26.91 5.76
CA ILE A 255 17.54 28.08 5.50
C ILE A 255 17.80 28.78 6.82
N ASP A 256 19.08 28.86 7.21
CA ASP A 256 19.57 29.33 8.51
C ASP A 256 19.01 28.49 9.67
N SER A 257 17.80 28.79 10.14
CA SER A 257 17.13 28.06 11.23
C SER A 257 15.61 27.97 11.04
N SER A 258 15.12 28.30 9.84
CA SER A 258 13.71 28.37 9.46
C SER A 258 13.41 27.45 8.28
N ALA A 259 12.23 26.84 8.29
CA ALA A 259 11.77 25.98 7.19
C ALA A 259 10.97 26.77 6.14
N TYR A 260 11.28 26.55 4.87
CA TYR A 260 10.64 27.17 3.70
C TYR A 260 10.08 26.09 2.79
N PHE A 261 8.81 26.22 2.43
CA PHE A 261 8.07 25.19 1.70
C PHE A 261 7.76 25.64 0.28
N ILE A 262 7.89 24.71 -0.65
CA ILE A 262 7.46 24.83 -2.04
C ILE A 262 6.38 23.78 -2.27
N ASN A 263 5.19 24.22 -2.68
CA ASN A 263 4.04 23.36 -2.98
C ASN A 263 3.42 23.77 -4.32
N ASN A 264 3.57 22.94 -5.36
CA ASN A 264 3.07 23.03 -6.75
C ASN A 264 3.21 24.42 -7.43
N ASP A 265 2.75 25.52 -6.83
CA ASP A 265 2.89 26.91 -7.28
C ASP A 265 3.12 27.95 -6.15
N LYS A 266 3.10 27.55 -4.87
CA LYS A 266 3.21 28.46 -3.71
C LYS A 266 4.51 28.23 -2.95
N MET A 267 5.20 29.32 -2.64
CA MET A 267 6.38 29.35 -1.77
C MET A 267 6.07 30.16 -0.52
N PHE A 268 6.31 29.59 0.66
CA PHE A 268 6.02 30.27 1.92
C PHE A 268 6.92 29.78 3.05
N ARG A 269 7.10 30.62 4.08
CA ARG A 269 7.82 30.27 5.30
C ARG A 269 6.87 29.57 6.28
N VAL A 270 7.32 28.48 6.86
CA VAL A 270 6.59 27.74 7.90
C VAL A 270 6.94 28.30 9.29
N GLY A 271 5.98 28.25 10.21
CA GLY A 271 6.05 28.88 11.52
C GLY A 271 4.85 28.51 12.37
N LYS A 272 4.59 29.26 13.44
CA LYS A 272 3.63 28.87 14.51
C LYS A 272 2.22 28.56 14.02
N GLN A 273 1.77 29.26 12.97
CA GLN A 273 0.47 29.03 12.32
C GLN A 273 0.31 27.63 11.70
N HIS A 274 1.41 26.90 11.54
CA HIS A 274 1.48 25.53 11.04
C HIS A 274 1.99 24.56 12.12
N LYS A 275 1.95 24.92 13.42
CA LYS A 275 2.44 24.09 14.54
C LYS A 275 3.94 23.75 14.51
N LEU A 276 4.75 24.57 13.87
CA LEU A 276 6.22 24.51 13.91
C LEU A 276 6.79 25.81 14.51
N PRO A 277 7.93 25.78 15.21
CA PRO A 277 8.62 26.99 15.63
C PRO A 277 9.08 27.81 14.42
N GLU A 278 9.10 29.15 14.56
CA GLU A 278 9.57 30.03 13.49
C GLU A 278 11.08 29.95 13.24
N ARG A 279 11.86 29.60 14.28
CA ARG A 279 13.32 29.48 14.26
C ARG A 279 13.77 28.38 15.21
N GLY A 280 15.00 27.91 15.03
CA GLY A 280 15.66 26.92 15.91
C GLY A 280 15.54 25.47 15.44
N ILE A 281 15.06 25.26 14.21
CA ILE A 281 15.06 23.95 13.56
C ILE A 281 16.51 23.62 13.19
N LEU A 282 17.00 22.45 13.64
CA LEU A 282 18.39 22.02 13.47
C LEU A 282 18.57 21.12 12.24
N GLY A 283 17.55 20.35 11.87
CA GLY A 283 17.61 19.46 10.71
C GLY A 283 16.24 18.96 10.29
N ILE A 284 16.20 18.34 9.10
CA ILE A 284 15.01 17.71 8.53
C ILE A 284 15.44 16.39 7.88
N LYS A 285 14.59 15.36 7.97
CA LYS A 285 14.87 14.08 7.31
C LYS A 285 13.59 13.51 6.70
N GLU A 286 13.63 13.23 5.41
CA GLU A 286 12.59 12.48 4.71
C GLU A 286 12.77 10.96 4.85
N ARG A 287 11.74 10.21 4.46
CA ARG A 287 11.85 8.76 4.33
C ARG A 287 12.82 8.36 3.23
N ILE A 288 13.60 7.32 3.49
CA ILE A 288 14.56 6.76 2.53
C ILE A 288 14.02 5.54 1.77
N TRP A 289 12.82 5.04 2.11
CA TRP A 289 12.04 4.06 1.34
C TRP A 289 10.59 4.53 1.17
N CYS A 290 9.91 3.98 0.17
CA CYS A 290 8.54 4.34 -0.14
C CYS A 290 7.51 3.61 0.73
N LEU A 291 6.54 4.33 1.30
CA LEU A 291 5.47 3.77 2.14
C LEU A 291 4.35 3.06 1.37
N ARG A 292 4.28 3.16 0.04
CA ARG A 292 3.16 2.62 -0.74
C ARG A 292 2.94 1.11 -0.56
N ASN A 293 3.98 0.38 -0.18
CA ASN A 293 3.93 -1.06 0.06
C ASN A 293 3.64 -1.43 1.53
N TYR A 294 3.58 -0.45 2.43
CA TYR A 294 3.24 -0.67 3.83
C TYR A 294 1.71 -0.63 4.00
N PRO A 295 1.07 -1.70 4.49
CA PRO A 295 -0.39 -1.75 4.61
C PRO A 295 -0.83 -0.87 5.78
N VAL A 296 -1.22 0.39 5.52
CA VAL A 296 -1.81 1.23 6.57
C VAL A 296 -3.15 0.63 6.98
N GLN A 297 -3.35 0.34 8.28
CA GLN A 297 -4.62 -0.15 8.79
C GLN A 297 -5.69 0.93 8.66
N VAL A 298 -6.91 0.57 8.25
CA VAL A 298 -8.04 1.51 7.98
C VAL A 298 -8.40 2.40 9.18
N LEU A 299 -8.01 1.99 10.39
CA LEU A 299 -8.25 2.71 11.64
C LEU A 299 -7.03 3.49 12.15
N ALA A 300 -5.84 3.30 11.56
CA ALA A 300 -4.59 3.95 11.97
C ALA A 300 -4.36 5.24 11.18
N SER A 301 -3.88 6.28 11.87
CA SER A 301 -3.46 7.54 11.26
C SER A 301 -2.40 7.32 10.20
N ASP A 302 -2.44 8.11 9.11
CA ASP A 302 -1.37 8.18 8.12
C ASP A 302 0.01 8.23 8.80
N LEU A 303 0.99 7.47 8.32
CA LEU A 303 2.37 7.55 8.78
C LEU A 303 3.00 8.88 8.36
N SER A 304 3.93 9.40 9.17
CA SER A 304 4.66 10.62 8.83
C SER A 304 5.62 10.39 7.66
N GLU A 305 5.95 11.44 6.89
CA GLU A 305 6.88 11.36 5.75
C GLU A 305 8.13 12.25 5.88
N ALA A 306 8.15 13.20 6.83
CA ALA A 306 9.38 13.86 7.26
C ALA A 306 9.42 14.10 8.78
N ILE A 307 10.64 14.12 9.31
CA ILE A 307 10.96 14.43 10.70
C ILE A 307 11.68 15.77 10.72
N LEU A 308 11.27 16.69 11.59
CA LEU A 308 11.99 17.92 11.88
C LEU A 308 12.30 17.94 13.37
N TRP A 309 13.47 18.46 13.74
CA TRP A 309 13.85 18.53 15.14
C TRP A 309 14.51 19.86 15.50
N THR A 310 14.28 20.26 16.76
CA THR A 310 15.07 21.29 17.45
C THR A 310 15.99 20.59 18.44
N LYS A 311 16.66 21.35 19.32
CA LYS A 311 17.47 20.76 20.38
C LYS A 311 16.63 19.98 21.41
N THR A 312 15.35 20.30 21.54
CA THR A 312 14.46 19.84 22.62
C THR A 312 13.14 19.24 22.14
N GLU A 313 12.78 19.39 20.87
CA GLU A 313 11.47 19.00 20.34
C GLU A 313 11.61 18.21 19.04
N ILE A 314 10.66 17.30 18.80
CA ILE A 314 10.59 16.46 17.60
C ILE A 314 9.20 16.60 16.97
N PHE A 315 9.20 16.94 15.68
CA PHE A 315 8.01 17.17 14.88
C PHE A 315 7.93 16.16 13.74
N LEU A 316 6.73 15.62 13.52
CA LEU A 316 6.44 14.75 12.40
C LEU A 316 5.52 15.44 11.40
N MET A 317 5.80 15.26 10.12
CA MET A 317 5.08 15.85 9.01
C MET A 317 4.18 14.81 8.32
N TYR A 318 2.87 15.10 8.26
CA TYR A 318 1.84 14.27 7.65
C TYR A 318 1.26 14.99 6.42
N PRO A 319 1.70 14.65 5.19
CA PRO A 319 1.33 15.39 3.99
C PRO A 319 -0.15 15.27 3.60
N SER A 320 -0.84 14.22 4.08
CA SER A 320 -2.28 14.00 3.89
C SER A 320 -3.16 15.01 4.65
N ARG A 321 -2.62 15.67 5.69
CA ARG A 321 -3.36 16.63 6.51
C ARG A 321 -3.41 18.01 5.86
N ASN A 322 -4.37 18.82 6.29
CA ASN A 322 -4.43 20.23 5.90
C ASN A 322 -3.14 20.96 6.28
N ILE A 323 -2.78 21.98 5.51
CA ILE A 323 -1.51 22.71 5.64
C ILE A 323 -1.25 23.29 7.05
N THR A 324 -2.30 23.64 7.78
CA THR A 324 -2.24 24.16 9.17
C THR A 324 -1.93 23.09 10.21
N ASP A 325 -2.28 21.83 9.91
CA ASP A 325 -2.17 20.67 10.80
C ASP A 325 -1.19 19.62 10.29
N MET A 326 -0.43 19.98 9.25
CA MET A 326 0.56 19.12 8.60
C MET A 326 1.66 18.67 9.57
N PHE A 327 1.99 19.47 10.58
CA PHE A 327 3.00 19.14 11.58
C PHE A 327 2.35 18.79 12.91
N ALA A 328 2.85 17.72 13.52
CA ALA A 328 2.52 17.36 14.89
C ALA A 328 3.81 17.37 15.73
N LEU A 329 3.77 18.07 16.86
CA LEU A 329 4.74 17.87 17.93
C LEU A 329 4.48 16.49 18.53
N VAL A 330 5.46 15.60 18.44
CA VAL A 330 5.32 14.21 18.92
C VAL A 330 6.03 14.01 20.24
N MET A 331 7.10 14.78 20.50
CA MET A 331 7.84 14.63 21.74
C MET A 331 8.62 15.88 22.13
N GLU A 332 8.65 16.13 23.43
CA GLU A 332 9.59 17.03 24.09
C GLU A 332 10.61 16.21 24.88
N VAL A 333 11.88 16.59 24.83
CA VAL A 333 12.98 15.83 25.44
C VAL A 333 12.80 15.65 26.96
N ASP A 334 12.18 16.60 27.66
CA ASP A 334 11.92 16.47 29.09
C ASP A 334 10.88 15.40 29.42
N VAL A 335 9.90 15.18 28.54
CA VAL A 335 8.95 14.06 28.63
C VAL A 335 9.64 12.75 28.25
N LEU A 336 10.52 12.78 27.24
CA LEU A 336 11.27 11.59 26.83
C LEU A 336 12.16 11.05 27.95
N LYS A 337 12.75 11.92 28.79
CA LYS A 337 13.55 11.53 29.96
C LYS A 337 12.79 10.59 30.90
N SER A 338 11.54 10.91 31.22
CA SER A 338 10.73 10.11 32.14
C SER A 338 10.28 8.80 31.50
N LEU A 339 9.93 8.82 30.21
CA LEU A 339 9.50 7.63 29.46
C LEU A 339 10.63 6.62 29.24
N THR A 340 11.87 7.09 29.05
CA THR A 340 13.03 6.23 28.77
C THR A 340 13.88 5.90 30.00
N GLY A 341 13.45 6.34 31.19
CA GLY A 341 14.07 5.97 32.46
C GLY A 341 15.40 6.67 32.78
N PHE A 342 15.69 7.82 32.16
CA PHE A 342 16.86 8.63 32.55
C PHE A 342 16.63 9.32 33.91
N LYS A 343 17.72 9.60 34.63
CA LYS A 343 17.67 10.30 35.92
C LYS A 343 17.35 11.79 35.74
N ASP A 344 16.62 12.39 36.66
CA ASP A 344 16.15 13.80 36.56
C ASP A 344 17.27 14.85 36.41
N HIS A 345 18.46 14.60 36.98
CA HIS A 345 19.60 15.54 36.92
C HIS A 345 20.32 15.54 35.57
N VAL A 346 19.90 14.69 34.64
CA VAL A 346 20.53 14.53 33.33
C VAL A 346 19.96 15.53 32.33
N THR A 347 20.83 16.11 31.51
CA THR A 347 20.42 16.93 30.37
C THR A 347 20.51 16.11 29.09
N LEU A 348 19.39 16.02 28.37
CA LEU A 348 19.31 15.41 27.05
C LEU A 348 19.17 16.50 25.99
N ALA A 349 19.71 16.25 24.79
CA ALA A 349 19.54 17.11 23.62
C ALA A 349 19.45 16.25 22.36
N VAL A 350 18.54 16.59 21.44
CA VAL A 350 18.46 15.93 20.14
C VAL A 350 19.64 16.37 19.27
N ILE A 351 20.33 15.39 18.70
CA ILE A 351 21.44 15.61 17.76
C ILE A 351 20.96 15.41 16.32
N SER A 352 20.28 14.31 16.06
CA SER A 352 19.78 13.95 14.73
C SER A 352 18.61 12.97 14.85
N ALA A 353 17.80 12.87 13.81
CA ALA A 353 16.71 11.90 13.71
C ALA A 353 16.63 11.33 12.29
N CYS A 354 16.20 10.09 12.17
CA CYS A 354 15.97 9.41 10.90
C CYS A 354 14.85 8.38 11.04
N TYR A 355 14.23 8.00 9.92
CA TYR A 355 13.37 6.82 9.90
C TYR A 355 14.20 5.56 10.11
N ASP A 356 13.64 4.53 10.74
CA ASP A 356 14.34 3.27 11.06
C ASP A 356 14.03 2.15 10.06
N SER A 357 14.82 1.09 10.00
CA SER A 357 14.65 -0.04 9.07
C SER A 357 13.21 -0.55 8.93
N VAL A 358 12.43 -0.50 10.02
CA VAL A 358 11.00 -0.81 10.05
C VAL A 358 10.19 0.46 9.75
N PRO A 359 9.27 0.46 8.75
CA PRO A 359 8.60 1.68 8.30
C PRO A 359 7.85 2.49 9.34
N SER A 360 7.25 1.86 10.35
CA SER A 360 6.54 2.55 11.42
C SER A 360 7.43 3.02 12.56
N GLU A 361 8.75 2.82 12.49
CA GLU A 361 9.69 3.25 13.52
C GLU A 361 10.55 4.44 13.09
N ILE A 362 10.84 5.30 14.06
CA ILE A 362 11.73 6.45 13.93
C ILE A 362 12.84 6.31 14.97
N SER A 363 14.07 6.59 14.58
CA SER A 363 15.24 6.61 15.45
C SER A 363 15.74 8.03 15.69
N VAL A 364 15.90 8.36 16.97
CA VAL A 364 16.32 9.68 17.45
C VAL A 364 17.62 9.53 18.24
N LEU A 365 18.64 10.24 17.81
CA LEU A 365 19.93 10.30 18.47
C LEU A 365 19.95 11.41 19.52
N LEU A 366 20.23 11.03 20.76
CA LEU A 366 20.22 11.90 21.93
C LEU A 366 21.62 12.01 22.52
N ALA A 367 22.09 13.24 22.75
CA ALA A 367 23.24 13.51 23.58
C ALA A 367 22.82 13.65 25.04
N CYS A 368 23.39 12.81 25.89
CA CYS A 368 23.21 12.82 27.32
C CYS A 368 24.43 13.41 28.05
N THR A 369 24.23 14.55 28.70
CA THR A 369 25.20 15.16 29.62
C THR A 369 24.81 14.82 31.06
N GLY A 370 25.75 14.25 31.83
CA GLY A 370 25.51 13.81 33.21
C GLY A 370 25.19 12.31 33.37
N CYS A 371 24.99 11.56 32.28
CA CYS A 371 24.85 10.09 32.34
C CYS A 371 26.15 9.40 32.80
N LYS A 372 27.30 9.87 32.30
CA LYS A 372 28.65 9.39 32.64
C LYS A 372 29.57 10.61 32.80
N THR A 373 30.86 10.37 33.09
CA THR A 373 31.90 11.41 33.21
C THR A 373 32.08 12.23 31.92
N SER A 374 31.80 11.63 30.77
CA SER A 374 31.73 12.29 29.47
C SER A 374 30.32 12.18 28.88
N THR A 375 29.96 13.10 27.99
CA THR A 375 28.70 13.06 27.24
C THR A 375 28.61 11.75 26.45
N GLN A 376 27.47 11.08 26.56
CA GLN A 376 27.17 9.83 25.85
C GLN A 376 26.04 10.05 24.86
N LEU A 377 26.06 9.32 23.77
CA LEU A 377 25.00 9.26 22.79
C LEU A 377 24.16 8.01 23.02
N TYR A 378 22.84 8.17 22.93
CA TYR A 378 21.86 7.10 22.98
C TYR A 378 20.93 7.20 21.78
N VAL A 379 20.31 6.08 21.41
CA VAL A 379 19.26 6.06 20.37
C VAL A 379 17.93 5.70 20.99
N ALA A 380 16.96 6.61 20.89
CA ALA A 380 15.57 6.37 21.26
C ALA A 380 14.76 6.04 20.01
N GLY A 381 13.93 5.01 20.10
CA GLY A 381 12.97 4.63 19.07
C GLY A 381 11.57 5.15 19.38
N PHE A 382 10.82 5.55 18.36
CA PHE A 382 9.39 5.83 18.43
C PHE A 382 8.65 4.96 17.43
N ASN A 383 7.62 4.24 17.89
CA ASN A 383 6.75 3.44 17.03
C ASN A 383 5.47 4.23 16.75
N GLU A 384 5.25 4.61 15.48
CA GLU A 384 4.08 5.37 15.03
C GLU A 384 2.79 4.54 15.08
N ASP A 385 2.85 3.22 14.88
CA ASP A 385 1.65 2.36 14.92
C ASP A 385 1.11 2.23 16.36
N GLU A 386 2.01 2.06 17.34
CA GLU A 386 1.67 1.84 18.75
C GLU A 386 1.70 3.12 19.60
N GLY A 387 2.28 4.21 19.08
CA GLY A 387 2.41 5.49 19.79
C GLY A 387 3.35 5.43 21.01
N HIS A 388 4.29 4.48 21.05
CA HIS A 388 5.16 4.27 22.22
C HIS A 388 6.64 4.60 21.93
N TRP A 389 7.34 5.08 22.95
CA TRP A 389 8.79 5.35 22.93
C TRP A 389 9.55 4.24 23.65
N PHE A 390 10.74 3.91 23.15
CA PHE A 390 11.64 2.94 23.76
C PHE A 390 13.11 3.33 23.58
N LEU A 391 13.99 2.80 24.42
CA LEU A 391 15.44 3.02 24.30
C LEU A 391 16.09 1.82 23.63
N ARG A 392 16.90 2.05 22.59
CA ARG A 392 17.69 0.99 21.96
C ARG A 392 18.93 0.68 22.79
N ASP A 393 19.39 -0.57 22.72
CA ASP A 393 20.64 -0.99 23.35
C ASP A 393 21.85 -0.53 22.52
N LEU A 394 22.06 0.77 22.44
CA LEU A 394 23.21 1.40 21.78
C LEU A 394 23.64 2.63 22.58
N SER A 395 24.87 2.59 23.07
CA SER A 395 25.50 3.75 23.73
C SER A 395 26.87 4.02 23.13
N LEU A 396 27.11 5.27 22.72
CA LEU A 396 28.37 5.68 22.08
C LEU A 396 28.96 6.89 22.83
N PRO A 397 30.30 7.05 22.88
CA PRO A 397 30.89 8.30 23.36
C PRO A 397 30.55 9.45 22.39
N ALA A 398 30.19 10.61 22.91
CA ALA A 398 29.89 11.76 22.06
C ALA A 398 31.16 12.31 21.38
N PRO A 399 31.11 12.63 20.07
CA PRO A 399 32.22 13.29 19.39
C PRO A 399 32.40 14.73 19.90
N THR A 400 33.61 15.27 19.77
CA THR A 400 34.00 16.54 20.38
C THR A 400 33.49 17.79 19.64
N SER A 401 33.22 17.72 18.33
CA SER A 401 32.67 18.87 17.59
C SER A 401 31.87 18.55 16.32
N ASP A 402 31.88 17.31 15.84
CA ASP A 402 31.40 17.02 14.48
C ASP A 402 29.94 16.55 14.47
N PRO A 403 29.13 16.98 13.48
CA PRO A 403 27.76 16.52 13.35
C PRO A 403 27.73 15.02 13.09
N LEU A 404 26.84 14.32 13.82
CA LEU A 404 26.62 12.89 13.63
C LEU A 404 25.44 12.67 12.68
N HIS A 405 25.69 11.92 11.62
CA HIS A 405 24.67 11.52 10.66
C HIS A 405 24.29 10.06 10.89
N MET A 406 23.08 9.70 10.47
CA MET A 406 22.54 8.35 10.55
C MET A 406 21.85 8.00 9.25
N GLU A 407 22.13 6.80 8.74
CA GLU A 407 21.40 6.18 7.63
C GLU A 407 21.11 4.73 7.99
N VAL A 408 19.98 4.24 7.51
CA VAL A 408 19.50 2.88 7.78
C VAL A 408 19.23 2.17 6.46
N VAL A 409 19.00 0.86 6.53
CA VAL A 409 18.48 0.08 5.40
C VAL A 409 17.13 -0.49 5.78
N PHE A 410 16.23 -0.51 4.81
CA PHE A 410 14.91 -1.12 4.96
C PHE A 410 15.03 -2.62 5.28
N GLY A 411 14.35 -3.09 6.33
CA GLY A 411 14.46 -4.47 6.80
C GLY A 411 13.51 -4.79 7.96
N ALA A 412 13.54 -6.03 8.43
CA ALA A 412 12.70 -6.48 9.56
C ALA A 412 13.40 -6.29 10.93
N SER A 413 14.63 -5.79 10.94
CA SER A 413 15.38 -5.48 12.17
C SER A 413 16.20 -4.22 11.99
N SER A 414 16.16 -3.34 13.00
CA SER A 414 16.89 -2.08 13.01
C SER A 414 18.39 -2.31 12.74
N SER A 415 18.86 -1.73 11.65
CA SER A 415 20.24 -1.79 11.22
C SER A 415 20.63 -0.44 10.63
N MET A 416 21.70 0.16 11.16
CA MET A 416 22.09 1.54 10.87
C MET A 416 23.60 1.73 10.76
N LEU A 417 23.98 2.72 9.95
CA LEU A 417 25.30 3.31 9.91
C LEU A 417 25.24 4.71 10.51
N LEU A 418 26.09 4.98 11.49
CA LEU A 418 26.31 6.30 12.05
C LEU A 418 27.68 6.78 11.63
N TRP A 419 27.83 8.04 11.24
CA TRP A 419 29.15 8.57 10.91
C TRP A 419 29.31 10.03 11.30
N TYR A 420 30.55 10.36 11.65
CA TYR A 420 31.01 11.71 11.95
C TYR A 420 32.44 11.82 11.47
N SER A 421 32.78 12.96 10.86
CA SER A 421 34.14 13.24 10.40
C SER A 421 34.66 12.13 9.48
N ASP A 422 35.56 11.27 9.96
CA ASP A 422 36.21 10.18 9.26
C ASP A 422 35.85 8.77 9.78
N LYS A 423 34.94 8.66 10.75
CA LYS A 423 34.58 7.38 11.38
C LYS A 423 33.17 6.97 11.03
N ILE A 424 33.01 5.70 10.69
CA ILE A 424 31.71 5.05 10.49
C ILE A 424 31.55 3.96 11.55
N ILE A 425 30.45 4.04 12.27
CA ILE A 425 29.99 3.07 13.26
C ILE A 425 28.84 2.30 12.63
N TYR A 426 28.88 0.98 12.70
CA TYR A 426 27.73 0.16 12.33
C TYR A 426 27.02 -0.37 13.58
N SER A 427 25.71 -0.50 13.48
CA SER A 427 24.86 -1.23 14.42
C SER A 427 23.90 -2.10 13.62
N TYR A 428 24.05 -3.43 13.69
CA TYR A 428 23.29 -4.38 12.89
C TYR A 428 22.46 -5.34 13.73
N LYS A 429 21.33 -5.76 13.16
CA LYS A 429 20.41 -6.77 13.72
C LYS A 429 19.94 -6.41 15.14
N GLY A 430 19.48 -5.17 15.32
CA GLY A 430 19.00 -4.64 16.60
C GLY A 430 20.12 -4.45 17.62
N SER A 431 21.25 -3.86 17.20
CA SER A 431 22.45 -3.63 18.00
C SER A 431 23.17 -4.88 18.53
N LYS A 432 22.85 -6.08 18.02
CA LYS A 432 23.60 -7.31 18.35
C LYS A 432 25.05 -7.25 17.89
N PHE A 433 25.31 -6.58 16.77
CA PHE A 433 26.65 -6.34 16.26
C PHE A 433 26.89 -4.85 16.16
N THR A 434 27.87 -4.36 16.91
CA THR A 434 28.27 -2.95 16.87
C THR A 434 29.79 -2.85 16.74
N GLY A 435 30.26 -1.81 16.05
CA GLY A 435 31.68 -1.59 15.89
C GLY A 435 32.00 -0.47 14.91
N TYR A 436 33.29 -0.29 14.64
CA TYR A 436 33.80 0.66 13.67
C TYR A 436 34.13 -0.06 12.37
N ILE A 437 33.72 0.53 11.25
CA ILE A 437 34.12 0.07 9.92
C ILE A 437 35.62 0.32 9.73
N LYS A 438 36.32 -0.69 9.19
CA LYS A 438 37.75 -0.63 8.88
C LYS A 438 38.01 -1.00 7.44
N ASP A 439 39.14 -0.57 6.91
CA ASP A 439 39.58 -0.97 5.57
C ASP A 439 40.01 -2.43 5.53
N THR A 440 39.59 -3.15 4.47
CA THR A 440 39.79 -4.59 4.34
C THR A 440 41.27 -4.95 4.09
N GLU A 441 41.99 -4.18 3.28
CA GLU A 441 43.39 -4.49 2.93
C GLU A 441 44.34 -4.12 4.07
N THR A 442 44.13 -2.96 4.70
CA THR A 442 45.07 -2.39 5.68
C THR A 442 44.69 -2.64 7.14
N GLY A 443 43.41 -2.93 7.42
CA GLY A 443 42.87 -2.98 8.78
C GLY A 443 42.85 -1.61 9.49
N ALA A 444 43.20 -0.54 8.78
CA ALA A 444 43.29 0.81 9.32
C ALA A 444 41.92 1.51 9.38
N GLU A 445 41.87 2.64 10.09
CA GLU A 445 40.72 3.54 10.04
C GLU A 445 40.59 4.16 8.65
N LEU A 446 39.37 4.55 8.29
CA LEU A 446 39.04 5.07 6.96
C LEU A 446 39.88 6.30 6.58
N SER A 447 40.08 7.22 7.53
CA SER A 447 40.93 8.40 7.34
C SER A 447 42.36 8.07 7.00
N ALA A 448 42.97 7.09 7.66
CA ALA A 448 44.36 6.71 7.39
C ALA A 448 44.53 6.27 5.92
N THR A 449 43.51 5.60 5.38
CA THR A 449 43.48 5.14 3.98
C THR A 449 43.13 6.25 2.99
N ALA A 450 42.45 7.31 3.46
CA ALA A 450 42.02 8.50 2.72
C ALA A 450 42.87 9.76 3.03
N LEU A 451 44.13 9.59 3.44
CA LEU A 451 45.09 10.67 3.71
C LEU A 451 44.62 11.72 4.75
N GLY A 452 43.85 11.28 5.75
CA GLY A 452 43.37 12.13 6.85
C GLY A 452 42.16 13.01 6.49
N THR A 453 41.48 12.73 5.39
CA THR A 453 40.27 13.47 4.99
C THR A 453 39.00 12.97 5.66
N VAL A 454 37.95 13.78 5.60
CA VAL A 454 36.63 13.49 6.19
C VAL A 454 35.64 12.99 5.13
N ILE A 455 34.60 12.32 5.59
CA ILE A 455 33.49 11.81 4.79
C ILE A 455 32.68 13.00 4.25
N HIS A 456 32.43 12.98 2.94
CA HIS A 456 31.52 13.92 2.28
C HIS A 456 30.11 13.34 2.18
N GLN A 457 29.99 12.07 1.77
CA GLN A 457 28.70 11.43 1.52
C GLN A 457 28.75 9.92 1.77
N VAL A 458 27.68 9.37 2.34
CA VAL A 458 27.42 7.93 2.40
C VAL A 458 26.10 7.68 1.68
N VAL A 459 26.11 6.86 0.63
CA VAL A 459 24.91 6.55 -0.16
C VAL A 459 24.66 5.06 -0.13
N ILE A 460 23.46 4.66 0.28
CA ILE A 460 23.04 3.26 0.33
C ILE A 460 22.00 3.02 -0.77
N GLY A 461 22.30 2.11 -1.70
CA GLY A 461 21.35 1.68 -2.72
C GLY A 461 20.34 0.68 -2.16
N SER A 462 19.23 0.46 -2.89
CA SER A 462 18.14 -0.45 -2.52
C SER A 462 18.60 -1.89 -2.22
N ALA A 463 19.66 -2.34 -2.87
CA ALA A 463 20.24 -3.66 -2.69
C ALA A 463 21.25 -3.74 -1.51
N GLY A 464 21.35 -2.71 -0.67
CA GLY A 464 22.34 -2.61 0.41
C GLY A 464 23.77 -2.40 -0.07
N ASN A 465 23.97 -2.05 -1.35
CA ASN A 465 25.27 -1.63 -1.86
C ASN A 465 25.52 -0.19 -1.41
N THR A 466 26.55 0.04 -0.61
CA THR A 466 26.88 1.34 -0.04
C THR A 466 28.15 1.89 -0.66
N VAL A 467 28.10 3.14 -1.10
CA VAL A 467 29.27 3.88 -1.59
C VAL A 467 29.54 5.04 -0.65
N ILE A 468 30.77 5.13 -0.17
CA ILE A 468 31.25 6.19 0.70
C ILE A 468 32.21 7.06 -0.11
N LYS A 469 31.93 8.36 -0.15
CA LYS A 469 32.77 9.38 -0.79
C LYS A 469 33.42 10.24 0.27
N MET A 470 34.75 10.36 0.19
CA MET A 470 35.55 11.28 0.99
C MET A 470 35.64 12.65 0.31
N LYS A 471 36.03 13.69 1.05
CA LYS A 471 36.22 15.05 0.49
C LYS A 471 37.30 15.16 -0.58
N ASN A 472 38.36 14.34 -0.51
CA ASN A 472 39.36 14.24 -1.58
C ASN A 472 38.89 13.38 -2.77
N ASN A 473 37.62 13.00 -2.83
CA ASN A 473 37.04 12.13 -3.85
C ASN A 473 37.58 10.68 -3.85
N ASP A 474 38.24 10.25 -2.78
CA ASP A 474 38.45 8.81 -2.55
C ASP A 474 37.10 8.12 -2.34
N MET A 475 36.96 6.94 -2.95
CA MET A 475 35.72 6.17 -3.00
C MET A 475 35.91 4.85 -2.28
N PHE A 476 34.94 4.46 -1.46
CA PHE A 476 34.93 3.18 -0.77
C PHE A 476 33.60 2.46 -0.97
N PHE A 477 33.66 1.14 -1.01
CA PHE A 477 32.50 0.27 -1.09
C PHE A 477 32.30 -0.49 0.22
N LEU A 478 31.06 -0.54 0.67
CA LEU A 478 30.59 -1.40 1.74
C LEU A 478 29.36 -2.14 1.22
N LYS A 479 29.27 -3.44 1.48
CA LYS A 479 27.98 -4.12 1.42
C LYS A 479 27.37 -4.03 2.82
N PHE A 480 26.14 -3.54 2.91
CA PHE A 480 25.45 -3.45 4.19
C PHE A 480 25.41 -4.82 4.89
N ASN A 481 25.46 -4.83 6.24
CA ASN A 481 25.72 -6.01 7.09
C ASN A 481 27.17 -6.56 7.07
N MET A 482 28.08 -6.02 6.24
CA MET A 482 29.53 -6.29 6.38
C MET A 482 30.20 -5.31 7.34
N LYS A 483 31.37 -5.70 7.87
CA LYS A 483 32.05 -4.96 8.96
C LYS A 483 33.25 -4.14 8.47
N ASP A 484 33.48 -4.14 7.17
CA ASP A 484 34.70 -3.68 6.53
C ASP A 484 34.42 -3.12 5.12
N VAL A 485 35.20 -2.12 4.74
CA VAL A 485 35.09 -1.43 3.44
C VAL A 485 36.24 -1.80 2.52
N LEU A 486 36.00 -1.61 1.22
CA LEU A 486 36.97 -1.80 0.16
C LEU A 486 37.21 -0.48 -0.57
N LYS A 487 38.48 -0.05 -0.69
CA LYS A 487 38.83 1.13 -1.50
C LYS A 487 38.57 0.86 -2.99
N LEU A 488 37.84 1.77 -3.64
CA LEU A 488 37.58 1.76 -5.08
C LEU A 488 38.49 2.75 -5.80
N SER A 489 38.62 2.60 -7.13
CA SER A 489 39.32 3.56 -7.97
C SER A 489 38.64 4.93 -7.90
N ALA A 490 39.41 6.01 -7.76
CA ALA A 490 38.89 7.36 -7.93
C ALA A 490 38.60 7.64 -9.41
N TRP A 491 37.45 8.24 -9.70
CA TRP A 491 36.98 8.52 -11.08
C TRP A 491 37.11 9.99 -11.48
N GLU A 492 37.29 10.88 -10.52
CA GLU A 492 37.50 12.31 -10.74
C GLU A 492 38.70 12.79 -9.91
N THR A 493 39.26 13.93 -10.31
CA THR A 493 40.39 14.53 -9.60
C THR A 493 39.93 15.14 -8.28
N GLU A 494 40.86 15.32 -7.34
CA GLU A 494 40.59 15.94 -6.03
C GLU A 494 39.99 17.36 -6.14
N ALA A 495 40.23 18.05 -7.26
CA ALA A 495 39.77 19.42 -7.48
C ALA A 495 38.33 19.54 -7.97
N LYS A 496 37.71 18.46 -8.44
CA LYS A 496 36.33 18.52 -8.94
C LYS A 496 35.31 18.27 -7.84
N ASP A 497 34.33 19.13 -7.77
CA ASP A 497 33.18 18.97 -6.88
C ASP A 497 32.12 18.06 -7.54
N PHE A 498 31.75 16.98 -6.87
CA PHE A 498 30.68 16.07 -7.30
C PHE A 498 30.01 15.37 -6.11
N ALA A 499 28.78 14.91 -6.33
CA ALA A 499 28.09 13.99 -5.42
C ALA A 499 27.63 12.74 -6.13
N ILE A 500 27.22 11.75 -5.35
CA ILE A 500 26.67 10.48 -5.80
C ILE A 500 25.14 10.56 -5.70
N TYR A 501 24.48 10.08 -6.76
CA TYR A 501 23.03 9.96 -6.87
C TYR A 501 22.68 8.52 -7.23
N VAL A 502 21.58 7.99 -6.68
CA VAL A 502 21.06 6.66 -7.02
C VAL A 502 19.67 6.80 -7.61
N ASN A 503 19.44 6.20 -8.78
CA ASN A 503 18.13 6.21 -9.42
C ASN A 503 17.20 5.12 -8.85
N GLY A 504 15.99 5.03 -9.39
CA GLY A 504 14.97 4.06 -8.95
C GLY A 504 15.32 2.60 -9.22
N HIS A 505 16.29 2.37 -10.09
CA HIS A 505 16.79 1.04 -10.46
C HIS A 505 17.97 0.59 -9.59
N GLY A 506 18.48 1.47 -8.73
CA GLY A 506 19.66 1.19 -7.90
C GLY A 506 20.99 1.45 -8.62
N ASP A 507 20.97 2.10 -9.79
CA ASP A 507 22.17 2.52 -10.51
C ASP A 507 22.75 3.78 -9.90
N PHE A 508 24.07 3.81 -9.79
CA PHE A 508 24.82 4.92 -9.22
C PHE A 508 25.25 5.88 -10.33
N TYR A 509 25.12 7.18 -10.06
CA TYR A 509 25.55 8.26 -10.95
C TYR A 509 26.44 9.26 -10.20
N LEU A 510 27.38 9.83 -10.92
CA LEU A 510 28.20 10.96 -10.47
C LEU A 510 27.56 12.25 -11.00
N LEU A 511 27.19 13.16 -10.09
CA LEU A 511 26.71 14.50 -10.41
C LEU A 511 27.86 15.50 -10.30
N ILE A 512 28.40 15.89 -11.45
CA ILE A 512 29.56 16.76 -11.56
C ILE A 512 29.09 18.20 -11.71
N ASN A 513 29.61 19.05 -10.83
CA ASN A 513 29.37 20.48 -10.82
C ASN A 513 30.38 21.20 -11.73
N ASN A 514 29.88 22.03 -12.66
CA ASN A 514 30.72 22.92 -13.49
C ASN A 514 30.30 24.40 -13.39
N GLY A 515 29.76 24.81 -12.24
CA GLY A 515 29.41 26.21 -11.91
C GLY A 515 28.10 26.74 -12.48
N THR A 516 27.70 26.32 -13.68
CA THR A 516 26.42 26.77 -14.30
C THR A 516 25.44 25.64 -14.59
N HIS A 517 25.95 24.43 -14.78
CA HIS A 517 25.19 23.23 -15.12
C HIS A 517 25.66 22.05 -14.29
N ILE A 518 24.74 21.14 -14.01
CA ILE A 518 25.01 19.85 -13.38
C ILE A 518 25.07 18.82 -14.51
N TYR A 519 26.19 18.12 -14.62
CA TYR A 519 26.34 16.98 -15.53
C TYR A 519 26.20 15.69 -14.74
N TYR A 520 25.52 14.70 -15.30
CA TYR A 520 25.45 13.37 -14.69
C TYR A 520 26.20 12.34 -15.53
N LYS A 521 26.84 11.36 -14.88
CA LYS A 521 27.56 10.27 -15.53
C LYS A 521 27.31 8.96 -14.79
N ALA A 522 26.98 7.89 -15.51
CA ALA A 522 26.80 6.56 -14.91
C ALA A 522 28.10 6.06 -14.26
N TYR A 523 27.97 5.53 -13.04
CA TYR A 523 29.06 4.95 -12.27
C TYR A 523 28.96 3.42 -12.29
N PRO A 524 29.90 2.69 -12.91
CA PRO A 524 29.81 1.24 -13.07
C PRO A 524 30.23 0.51 -11.79
N LEU A 525 29.44 0.65 -10.72
CA LEU A 525 29.76 0.13 -9.38
C LEU A 525 30.10 -1.37 -9.40
N LYS A 526 29.29 -2.18 -10.10
CA LYS A 526 29.51 -3.64 -10.19
C LYS A 526 30.89 -3.99 -10.73
N THR A 527 31.34 -3.26 -11.76
CA THR A 527 32.66 -3.45 -12.38
C THR A 527 33.79 -3.04 -11.45
N GLU A 528 33.64 -1.91 -10.75
CA GLU A 528 34.67 -1.43 -9.81
C GLU A 528 34.78 -2.37 -8.60
N VAL A 529 33.66 -2.83 -8.04
CA VAL A 529 33.65 -3.79 -6.93
C VAL A 529 34.28 -5.12 -7.36
N LEU A 530 33.92 -5.65 -8.53
CA LEU A 530 34.53 -6.87 -9.06
C LEU A 530 36.05 -6.70 -9.24
N SER A 531 36.47 -5.56 -9.79
CA SER A 531 37.89 -5.27 -10.01
C SER A 531 38.68 -5.18 -8.71
N ALA A 532 38.10 -4.58 -7.67
CA ALA A 532 38.72 -4.42 -6.37
C ALA A 532 38.73 -5.72 -5.53
N THR A 533 37.73 -6.59 -5.72
CA THR A 533 37.60 -7.87 -4.99
C THR A 533 38.38 -9.02 -5.63
N ASN A 534 38.62 -8.99 -6.94
CA ASN A 534 39.30 -10.08 -7.64
C ASN A 534 40.71 -10.39 -7.09
N PRO A 535 41.58 -9.41 -6.77
CA PRO A 535 42.88 -9.69 -6.14
C PRO A 535 42.79 -10.37 -4.77
N LEU A 536 41.66 -10.21 -4.07
CA LEU A 536 41.40 -10.83 -2.76
C LEU A 536 40.92 -12.29 -2.89
N GLY A 537 40.63 -12.75 -4.12
CA GLY A 537 40.03 -14.07 -4.35
C GLY A 537 38.62 -14.20 -3.78
N GLU A 538 37.93 -13.08 -3.51
CA GLU A 538 36.58 -13.08 -2.95
C GLU A 538 35.54 -13.49 -4.00
N VAL A 539 34.85 -14.58 -3.73
CA VAL A 539 33.74 -15.08 -4.54
C VAL A 539 32.48 -15.11 -3.68
N CYS A 540 31.32 -14.89 -4.30
CA CYS A 540 30.05 -15.03 -3.59
C CYS A 540 29.93 -16.44 -2.99
N PRO A 541 29.61 -16.59 -1.68
CA PRO A 541 29.60 -17.88 -1.01
C PRO A 541 28.47 -18.82 -1.48
N TYR A 542 27.45 -18.29 -2.16
CA TYR A 542 26.37 -19.06 -2.77
C TYR A 542 26.31 -18.85 -4.29
N ILE A 543 25.78 -19.85 -4.99
CA ILE A 543 25.58 -19.86 -6.45
C ILE A 543 24.25 -19.19 -6.79
N SER A 544 23.19 -19.49 -6.03
CA SER A 544 21.87 -18.92 -6.24
C SER A 544 21.08 -18.85 -4.93
N PHE A 545 20.23 -17.85 -4.81
CA PHE A 545 19.25 -17.73 -3.74
C PHE A 545 17.94 -17.26 -4.36
N GLN A 546 16.86 -18.01 -4.12
CA GLN A 546 15.56 -17.82 -4.76
C GLN A 546 14.45 -17.94 -3.72
N HIS A 547 13.32 -17.27 -3.96
CA HIS A 547 12.12 -17.35 -3.12
C HIS A 547 10.85 -17.21 -3.97
N ASN A 548 9.69 -17.60 -3.43
CA ASN A 548 8.39 -17.41 -4.09
C ASN A 548 7.56 -16.25 -3.52
N MET A 549 8.14 -15.41 -2.66
CA MET A 549 7.47 -14.20 -2.16
C MET A 549 7.39 -13.13 -3.27
N GLU A 550 6.26 -13.08 -3.97
CA GLU A 550 6.06 -12.13 -5.09
C GLU A 550 5.58 -10.76 -4.61
N ALA A 551 4.59 -10.73 -3.70
CA ALA A 551 4.03 -9.49 -3.17
C ALA A 551 4.92 -8.88 -2.07
N ASP A 552 4.85 -7.55 -1.94
CA ASP A 552 5.46 -6.80 -0.83
C ASP A 552 4.52 -6.72 0.39
N THR A 553 3.24 -7.05 0.20
CA THR A 553 2.18 -6.95 1.21
C THR A 553 1.28 -8.17 1.14
N TYR A 554 0.94 -8.75 2.28
CA TYR A 554 -0.01 -9.85 2.42
C TYR A 554 -1.04 -9.50 3.50
N TYR A 555 -2.26 -10.01 3.39
CA TYR A 555 -3.31 -9.84 4.39
C TYR A 555 -3.66 -11.23 4.94
N LEU A 556 -3.64 -11.36 6.28
CA LEU A 556 -3.90 -12.62 6.96
C LEU A 556 -4.99 -12.41 8.00
N ASP A 557 -6.06 -13.20 7.87
CA ASP A 557 -7.22 -13.21 8.73
C ASP A 557 -7.24 -14.51 9.55
N MET A 558 -8.12 -14.62 10.54
CA MET A 558 -8.26 -15.85 11.31
C MET A 558 -8.57 -17.05 10.40
N GLY A 559 -8.01 -18.22 10.74
CA GLY A 559 -8.18 -19.45 9.98
C GLY A 559 -7.42 -19.51 8.64
N THR A 560 -6.78 -18.42 8.19
CA THR A 560 -5.90 -18.45 7.02
C THR A 560 -4.43 -18.58 7.40
N ASN A 561 -3.63 -19.12 6.50
CA ASN A 561 -2.19 -19.28 6.68
C ASN A 561 -1.43 -18.71 5.46
N MET A 562 -0.22 -18.22 5.71
CA MET A 562 0.71 -17.81 4.67
C MET A 562 1.87 -18.80 4.63
N THR A 563 2.17 -19.34 3.46
CA THR A 563 3.32 -20.23 3.26
C THR A 563 4.21 -19.73 2.14
N PHE A 564 5.52 -19.65 2.41
CA PHE A 564 6.53 -19.30 1.41
C PHE A 564 7.74 -20.22 1.53
N TRP A 565 8.51 -20.32 0.45
CA TRP A 565 9.77 -21.05 0.41
C TRP A 565 10.93 -20.17 -0.05
N ALA A 566 12.12 -20.50 0.44
CA ALA A 566 13.37 -19.89 0.05
C ALA A 566 14.42 -20.99 -0.16
N GLN A 567 15.06 -20.99 -1.32
CA GLN A 567 16.06 -21.95 -1.73
C GLN A 567 17.44 -21.28 -1.82
N ILE A 568 18.43 -21.90 -1.21
CA ILE A 568 19.85 -21.51 -1.34
C ILE A 568 20.66 -22.65 -1.93
N VAL A 569 21.46 -22.34 -2.95
CA VAL A 569 22.34 -23.27 -3.67
C VAL A 569 23.79 -22.84 -3.48
N PHE A 570 24.64 -23.72 -2.98
CA PHE A 570 26.02 -23.40 -2.62
C PHE A 570 26.94 -24.63 -2.76
N LEU A 571 28.26 -24.41 -2.72
CA LEU A 571 29.24 -25.51 -2.79
C LEU A 571 29.29 -26.29 -1.48
N GLU A 572 29.62 -27.58 -1.56
CA GLU A 572 29.79 -28.43 -0.39
C GLU A 572 30.84 -27.86 0.60
N ASN A 573 30.64 -28.10 1.90
CA ASN A 573 31.49 -27.62 3.02
C ASN A 573 31.40 -26.13 3.39
N VAL A 574 30.56 -25.31 2.75
CA VAL A 574 30.35 -23.90 3.17
C VAL A 574 29.35 -23.78 4.32
N GLY A 575 28.33 -24.66 4.36
CA GLY A 575 27.37 -24.74 5.47
C GLY A 575 26.30 -23.64 5.52
N LEU A 576 25.95 -23.00 4.40
CA LEU A 576 24.99 -21.89 4.37
C LEU A 576 23.55 -22.31 4.68
N SER A 577 22.73 -21.34 5.10
CA SER A 577 21.27 -21.48 5.30
C SER A 577 20.53 -20.20 4.90
N THR A 578 19.20 -20.26 4.92
CA THR A 578 18.35 -19.07 4.82
C THR A 578 18.11 -18.52 6.23
N GLU A 579 18.23 -17.21 6.40
CA GLU A 579 17.82 -16.49 7.61
C GLU A 579 16.47 -15.81 7.37
N VAL A 580 15.55 -15.99 8.32
CA VAL A 580 14.22 -15.37 8.32
C VAL A 580 14.10 -14.54 9.58
N THR A 581 14.08 -13.22 9.43
CA THR A 581 13.93 -12.26 10.51
C THR A 581 12.51 -11.72 10.51
N ILE A 582 11.84 -11.73 11.68
CA ILE A 582 10.44 -11.34 11.81
C ILE A 582 10.31 -10.23 12.87
N TYR A 583 9.82 -9.07 12.44
CA TYR A 583 9.36 -7.99 13.31
C TYR A 583 7.94 -8.25 13.82
N ARG A 584 7.68 -7.98 15.10
CA ARG A 584 6.42 -8.34 15.80
C ARG A 584 6.07 -9.83 15.64
N SER A 585 7.05 -10.69 15.89
CA SER A 585 6.90 -12.15 15.83
C SER A 585 5.84 -12.74 16.78
N HIS A 586 5.26 -11.94 17.68
CA HIS A 586 4.21 -12.39 18.60
C HIS A 586 2.81 -12.46 17.95
N LEU A 587 2.58 -11.78 16.81
CA LEU A 587 1.26 -11.74 16.15
C LEU A 587 0.86 -13.07 15.49
N LEU A 588 1.83 -13.86 15.01
CA LEU A 588 1.60 -15.13 14.33
C LEU A 588 2.58 -16.20 14.83
N LYS A 589 2.12 -17.45 14.88
CA LYS A 589 2.98 -18.61 15.08
C LYS A 589 3.64 -19.02 13.76
N GLN A 590 4.78 -19.69 13.88
CA GLN A 590 5.62 -20.11 12.77
C GLN A 590 5.93 -21.60 12.83
N ASN A 591 5.75 -22.29 11.71
CA ASN A 591 6.26 -23.64 11.47
C ASN A 591 7.27 -23.62 10.32
N ASN A 592 8.38 -24.34 10.49
CA ASN A 592 9.46 -24.40 9.52
C ASN A 592 9.74 -25.84 9.11
N SER A 593 9.95 -26.07 7.81
CA SER A 593 10.47 -27.32 7.29
C SER A 593 11.66 -27.03 6.36
N ILE A 594 12.67 -27.89 6.41
CA ILE A 594 13.88 -27.74 5.60
C ILE A 594 14.13 -29.04 4.86
N GLN A 595 14.19 -28.95 3.53
CA GLN A 595 14.63 -30.02 2.65
C GLN A 595 16.07 -29.75 2.23
N TYR A 596 16.90 -30.79 2.26
CA TYR A 596 18.32 -30.68 1.94
C TYR A 596 18.71 -31.76 0.94
N GLU A 597 19.38 -31.34 -0.12
CA GLU A 597 19.83 -32.21 -1.20
C GLU A 597 21.29 -31.90 -1.54
N ILE A 598 22.05 -32.95 -1.91
CA ILE A 598 23.43 -32.82 -2.38
C ILE A 598 23.54 -33.56 -3.71
N ALA A 599 24.07 -32.89 -4.73
CA ALA A 599 24.38 -33.48 -6.02
C ALA A 599 25.69 -32.92 -6.57
N ARG A 600 26.65 -33.81 -6.89
CA ARG A 600 27.93 -33.46 -7.55
C ARG A 600 28.71 -32.31 -6.88
N GLY A 601 28.78 -32.29 -5.54
CA GLY A 601 29.49 -31.26 -4.77
C GLY A 601 28.74 -29.92 -4.64
N ILE A 602 27.46 -29.88 -5.07
CA ILE A 602 26.55 -28.75 -4.90
C ILE A 602 25.49 -29.14 -3.87
N CYS A 603 25.30 -28.27 -2.89
CA CYS A 603 24.31 -28.37 -1.83
C CYS A 603 23.13 -27.43 -2.14
N THR A 604 21.92 -27.96 -2.01
CA THR A 604 20.68 -27.18 -2.09
C THR A 604 19.91 -27.33 -0.79
N LYS A 605 19.57 -26.22 -0.15
CA LYS A 605 18.62 -26.18 0.98
C LYS A 605 17.39 -25.42 0.56
N ASN A 606 16.23 -26.04 0.71
CA ASN A 606 14.94 -25.41 0.52
C ASN A 606 14.23 -25.31 1.87
N GLN A 607 14.02 -24.09 2.35
CA GLN A 607 13.31 -23.84 3.60
C GLN A 607 11.90 -23.35 3.28
N THR A 608 10.89 -24.05 3.81
CA THR A 608 9.48 -23.64 3.74
C THR A 608 9.04 -23.15 5.11
N VAL A 609 8.45 -21.96 5.15
CA VAL A 609 7.95 -21.29 6.35
C VAL A 609 6.44 -21.11 6.22
N THR A 610 5.69 -21.55 7.22
CA THR A 610 4.24 -21.34 7.33
C THR A 610 3.94 -20.50 8.56
N LEU A 611 3.25 -19.39 8.35
CA LEU A 611 2.78 -18.47 9.37
C LEU A 611 1.27 -18.59 9.51
N TYR A 612 0.79 -18.64 10.75
CA TYR A 612 -0.62 -18.84 11.05
C TYR A 612 -1.00 -18.23 12.41
N HIS A 613 -2.26 -17.84 12.52
CA HIS A 613 -2.84 -17.39 13.77
C HIS A 613 -3.35 -18.59 14.58
N ASP A 614 -3.07 -18.60 15.89
CA ASP A 614 -3.43 -19.71 16.79
C ASP A 614 -3.62 -19.19 18.21
N HIS A 615 -4.75 -18.54 18.41
CA HIS A 615 -5.27 -18.03 19.67
C HIS A 615 -6.78 -18.30 19.75
N ASP A 616 -7.29 -18.60 20.95
CA ASP A 616 -8.70 -18.88 21.17
C ASP A 616 -9.33 -17.82 22.07
N TYR A 617 -10.05 -16.90 21.45
CA TYR A 617 -10.74 -15.78 22.07
C TYR A 617 -12.01 -16.18 22.82
N SER A 618 -12.53 -17.39 22.61
CA SER A 618 -13.80 -17.83 23.22
C SER A 618 -13.76 -17.97 24.74
N THR A 619 -12.55 -18.05 25.31
CA THR A 619 -12.31 -18.24 26.75
C THR A 619 -11.98 -16.94 27.49
N GLU A 620 -11.80 -15.84 26.78
CA GLU A 620 -11.41 -14.55 27.35
C GLU A 620 -12.64 -13.71 27.74
N GLY A 621 -12.58 -13.09 28.93
CA GLY A 621 -13.68 -12.24 29.42
C GLY A 621 -13.86 -10.95 28.61
N GLU A 622 -12.75 -10.38 28.13
CA GLU A 622 -12.68 -9.17 27.29
C GLU A 622 -11.93 -9.48 25.99
N TYR A 623 -12.52 -10.35 25.17
CA TYR A 623 -11.89 -10.84 23.94
C TYR A 623 -11.55 -9.74 22.91
N GLU A 624 -12.20 -8.58 22.98
CA GLU A 624 -11.92 -7.44 22.08
C GLU A 624 -10.49 -6.89 22.29
N ASP A 625 -10.02 -6.83 23.54
CA ASP A 625 -8.64 -6.42 23.85
C ASP A 625 -7.63 -7.47 23.39
N GLY A 626 -8.00 -8.75 23.50
CA GLY A 626 -7.25 -9.87 22.91
C GLY A 626 -7.12 -9.74 21.39
N ILE A 627 -8.21 -9.40 20.70
CA ILE A 627 -8.21 -9.16 19.25
C ILE A 627 -7.29 -7.98 18.93
N ILE A 628 -7.46 -6.83 19.59
CA ILE A 628 -6.65 -5.63 19.32
C ILE A 628 -5.15 -5.94 19.49
N SER A 629 -4.77 -6.62 20.57
CA SER A 629 -3.37 -6.99 20.83
C SER A 629 -2.80 -8.04 19.88
N SER A 630 -3.65 -8.79 19.18
CA SER A 630 -3.25 -9.80 18.18
C SER A 630 -3.31 -9.29 16.74
N THR A 631 -3.78 -8.06 16.53
CA THR A 631 -3.80 -7.39 15.22
C THR A 631 -2.63 -6.43 15.09
N GLY A 632 -2.12 -6.27 13.87
CA GLY A 632 -0.96 -5.42 13.64
C GLY A 632 -0.27 -5.75 12.33
N ILE A 633 0.78 -4.98 12.04
CA ILE A 633 1.62 -5.21 10.86
C ILE A 633 2.89 -5.91 11.30
N MET A 634 3.08 -7.13 10.79
CA MET A 634 4.30 -7.92 10.90
C MET A 634 5.18 -7.65 9.68
N THR A 635 6.51 -7.55 9.86
CA THR A 635 7.46 -7.42 8.74
C THR A 635 8.41 -8.61 8.73
N ILE A 636 8.64 -9.19 7.56
CA ILE A 636 9.50 -10.36 7.38
C ILE A 636 10.60 -10.00 6.42
N GLU A 637 11.82 -10.41 6.76
CA GLU A 637 13.00 -10.30 5.92
C GLU A 637 13.61 -11.68 5.73
N VAL A 638 13.86 -12.04 4.47
CA VAL A 638 14.44 -13.31 4.06
C VAL A 638 15.76 -13.02 3.35
N GLU A 639 16.87 -13.50 3.92
CA GLU A 639 18.22 -13.27 3.42
C GLU A 639 19.09 -14.53 3.53
N PRO A 640 20.18 -14.68 2.73
CA PRO A 640 21.15 -15.74 2.94
C PRO A 640 21.94 -15.50 4.25
N SER A 641 22.29 -16.57 4.97
CA SER A 641 23.05 -16.49 6.23
C SER A 641 24.44 -15.86 6.11
N LEU A 642 24.99 -15.84 4.90
CA LEU A 642 26.25 -15.17 4.58
C LEU A 642 26.15 -14.54 3.20
N THR A 643 26.61 -13.29 3.11
CA THR A 643 26.71 -12.55 1.85
C THR A 643 28.14 -12.08 1.62
N GLY A 644 28.46 -11.77 0.36
CA GLY A 644 29.75 -11.25 -0.06
C GLY A 644 29.60 -10.02 -0.94
N ARG A 645 30.68 -9.25 -1.09
CA ARG A 645 30.70 -8.00 -1.88
C ARG A 645 30.27 -8.19 -3.33
N THR A 646 30.62 -9.33 -3.91
CA THR A 646 30.33 -9.69 -5.30
C THR A 646 28.97 -10.35 -5.49
N CYS A 647 28.26 -10.69 -4.39
CA CYS A 647 26.93 -11.25 -4.49
C CYS A 647 25.92 -10.22 -5.01
N MET A 648 25.05 -10.68 -5.91
CA MET A 648 23.77 -10.01 -6.11
C MET A 648 23.01 -10.01 -4.78
N THR A 649 22.12 -9.06 -4.52
CA THR A 649 21.31 -9.07 -3.29
C THR A 649 19.92 -9.59 -3.63
N PRO A 650 19.56 -10.82 -3.21
CA PRO A 650 18.25 -11.40 -3.44
C PRO A 650 17.43 -11.39 -2.15
N ASN A 651 17.74 -10.49 -1.20
CA ASN A 651 16.97 -10.36 0.02
C ASN A 651 15.56 -9.85 -0.32
N LYS A 652 14.57 -10.36 0.40
CA LYS A 652 13.19 -9.94 0.24
C LYS A 652 12.64 -9.51 1.58
N VAL A 653 12.05 -8.32 1.58
CA VAL A 653 11.26 -7.81 2.70
C VAL A 653 9.80 -7.77 2.27
N ALA A 654 8.90 -8.22 3.14
CA ALA A 654 7.46 -8.14 2.93
C ALA A 654 6.73 -7.85 4.24
N HIS A 655 5.54 -7.26 4.12
CA HIS A 655 4.66 -6.93 5.23
C HIS A 655 3.45 -7.85 5.25
N ILE A 656 3.05 -8.30 6.43
CA ILE A 656 1.80 -9.03 6.66
C ILE A 656 0.92 -8.15 7.54
N ASN A 657 -0.21 -7.73 7.01
CA ASN A 657 -1.27 -7.14 7.80
C ASN A 657 -2.07 -8.28 8.46
N VAL A 658 -1.85 -8.47 9.76
CA VAL A 658 -2.60 -9.42 10.59
C VAL A 658 -3.80 -8.68 11.13
N GLY A 659 -4.98 -9.03 10.63
CA GLY A 659 -6.20 -8.32 10.97
C GLY A 659 -7.23 -8.34 9.85
N CYS A 660 -8.23 -7.46 9.98
CA CYS A 660 -9.32 -7.39 9.03
C CYS A 660 -8.85 -6.93 7.64
N PRO A 661 -8.99 -7.75 6.58
CA PRO A 661 -8.66 -7.34 5.23
C PRO A 661 -9.64 -6.27 4.74
N VAL A 662 -9.12 -5.15 4.24
CA VAL A 662 -9.89 -3.96 3.85
C VAL A 662 -10.88 -4.17 2.70
N PHE A 663 -10.69 -5.27 1.98
CA PHE A 663 -11.43 -5.61 0.78
C PHE A 663 -12.35 -6.82 0.99
N ARG A 664 -12.54 -7.27 2.24
CA ARG A 664 -13.38 -8.41 2.56
C ARG A 664 -14.65 -7.95 3.26
N ASP A 665 -15.79 -8.21 2.63
CA ASP A 665 -17.09 -7.71 3.06
C ASP A 665 -18.09 -8.85 3.29
N LEU A 666 -18.95 -8.63 4.29
CA LEU A 666 -20.09 -9.49 4.57
C LEU A 666 -21.30 -9.01 3.76
N VAL A 667 -21.77 -9.83 2.83
CA VAL A 667 -22.89 -9.49 1.95
C VAL A 667 -24.05 -10.46 2.19
N ILE A 668 -25.25 -9.89 2.36
CA ILE A 668 -26.48 -10.67 2.40
C ILE A 668 -27.03 -10.75 0.99
N GLU A 669 -27.44 -11.93 0.56
CA GLU A 669 -28.05 -12.15 -0.74
C GLU A 669 -29.38 -11.38 -0.84
N LYS A 670 -29.48 -10.46 -1.80
CA LYS A 670 -30.62 -9.55 -1.99
C LYS A 670 -31.04 -9.49 -3.46
N PRO A 671 -32.31 -9.16 -3.76
CA PRO A 671 -32.75 -8.85 -5.12
C PRO A 671 -31.98 -7.67 -5.71
N THR A 672 -31.61 -7.73 -6.98
CA THR A 672 -30.88 -6.66 -7.68
C THR A 672 -31.79 -5.57 -8.25
N ASN A 673 -33.07 -5.88 -8.49
CA ASN A 673 -34.03 -4.96 -9.12
C ASN A 673 -35.16 -4.59 -8.15
N CYS A 674 -35.21 -3.33 -7.73
CA CYS A 674 -36.37 -2.73 -7.06
C CYS A 674 -36.52 -1.24 -7.47
N SER A 675 -37.69 -0.66 -7.25
CA SER A 675 -37.94 0.76 -7.57
C SER A 675 -37.04 1.66 -6.72
N ASN A 676 -36.24 2.53 -7.36
CA ASN A 676 -35.34 3.49 -6.70
C ASN A 676 -36.08 4.67 -6.02
N GLN A 677 -37.37 4.53 -5.72
CA GLN A 677 -38.16 5.57 -5.08
C GLN A 677 -38.03 5.48 -3.57
N THR A 678 -37.73 6.61 -2.92
CA THR A 678 -37.87 6.71 -1.46
C THR A 678 -39.33 6.50 -1.09
N PHE A 679 -39.57 5.56 -0.19
CA PHE A 679 -40.92 5.28 0.30
C PHE A 679 -40.90 5.23 1.83
N THR A 680 -42.05 5.53 2.42
CA THR A 680 -42.26 5.38 3.85
C THR A 680 -43.10 4.14 4.12
N PHE A 681 -42.86 3.49 5.25
CA PHE A 681 -43.67 2.37 5.72
C PHE A 681 -44.16 2.66 7.14
N LYS A 682 -45.29 2.05 7.49
CA LYS A 682 -45.95 2.24 8.78
C LYS A 682 -45.79 1.00 9.65
N ILE A 683 -45.44 1.21 10.91
CA ILE A 683 -45.36 0.19 11.94
C ILE A 683 -46.55 0.40 12.89
N PRO A 684 -47.49 -0.55 12.98
CA PRO A 684 -48.66 -0.39 13.85
C PRO A 684 -48.27 -0.23 15.33
N ALA A 685 -48.89 0.71 16.03
CA ALA A 685 -48.56 1.02 17.44
C ALA A 685 -48.66 -0.20 18.37
N LYS A 686 -49.58 -1.13 18.09
CA LYS A 686 -49.78 -2.37 18.86
C LYS A 686 -48.58 -3.31 18.86
N TYR A 687 -47.69 -3.19 17.88
CA TYR A 687 -46.58 -4.12 17.66
C TYR A 687 -45.22 -3.57 18.10
N ARG A 688 -45.19 -2.41 18.76
CA ARG A 688 -43.96 -1.83 19.30
C ARG A 688 -43.75 -2.24 20.76
N TRP A 689 -42.52 -2.55 21.12
CA TRP A 689 -42.13 -2.84 22.51
C TRP A 689 -42.33 -1.62 23.42
N VAL A 690 -41.99 -0.42 22.93
CA VAL A 690 -42.23 0.85 23.63
C VAL A 690 -43.65 1.33 23.31
N LYS A 691 -44.54 1.29 24.32
CA LYS A 691 -45.93 1.77 24.19
C LYS A 691 -45.97 3.29 24.03
N THR A 692 -45.93 3.77 22.80
CA THR A 692 -46.31 5.16 22.47
C THR A 692 -47.84 5.32 22.54
N GLN A 693 -48.35 6.55 22.57
CA GLN A 693 -49.76 6.93 22.79
C GLN A 693 -50.74 6.48 21.67
N GLY A 694 -50.63 5.26 21.16
CA GLY A 694 -51.54 4.66 20.18
C GLY A 694 -51.33 5.08 18.73
N GLU A 695 -50.31 5.89 18.41
CA GLU A 695 -50.00 6.33 17.04
C GLU A 695 -49.02 5.40 16.31
N ASP A 696 -49.33 5.10 15.04
CA ASP A 696 -48.46 4.32 14.15
C ASP A 696 -47.16 5.06 13.86
N TRP A 697 -46.05 4.34 13.86
CA TRP A 697 -44.74 4.90 13.56
C TRP A 697 -44.49 4.89 12.05
N VAL A 698 -44.25 6.06 11.46
CA VAL A 698 -43.91 6.20 10.04
C VAL A 698 -42.40 6.35 9.91
N GLN A 699 -41.76 5.47 9.13
CA GLN A 699 -40.32 5.49 8.91
C GLN A 699 -40.00 5.58 7.42
N GLU A 700 -39.00 6.38 7.07
CA GLU A 700 -38.44 6.46 5.73
C GLU A 700 -37.48 5.30 5.48
N TYR A 701 -37.60 4.66 4.32
CA TYR A 701 -36.75 3.54 3.94
C TYR A 701 -35.40 3.99 3.38
N ASN A 702 -34.30 3.60 4.02
CA ASN A 702 -32.95 3.88 3.54
C ASN A 702 -32.47 2.77 2.58
N LEU A 703 -32.65 3.00 1.27
CA LEU A 703 -32.25 2.07 0.22
C LEU A 703 -30.72 1.82 0.17
N ALA A 704 -29.91 2.85 0.46
CA ALA A 704 -28.45 2.73 0.44
C ALA A 704 -27.92 1.79 1.55
N LEU A 705 -28.56 1.81 2.72
CA LEU A 705 -28.14 0.97 3.86
C LEU A 705 -28.70 -0.46 3.76
N PHE A 706 -29.99 -0.61 3.47
CA PHE A 706 -30.66 -1.92 3.53
C PHE A 706 -30.66 -2.66 2.19
N GLY A 707 -30.47 -1.98 1.07
CA GLY A 707 -30.63 -2.53 -0.28
C GLY A 707 -32.10 -2.81 -0.62
N CYS A 708 -32.36 -3.59 -1.66
CA CYS A 708 -33.74 -3.98 -1.99
C CYS A 708 -34.34 -4.91 -0.92
N PRO A 709 -35.59 -4.69 -0.47
CA PRO A 709 -36.26 -5.61 0.46
C PRO A 709 -36.39 -7.01 -0.13
N ILE A 710 -36.11 -8.02 0.70
CA ILE A 710 -36.29 -9.43 0.35
C ILE A 710 -37.76 -9.79 0.51
N GLU A 711 -38.42 -10.22 -0.56
CA GLU A 711 -39.83 -10.62 -0.55
C GLU A 711 -39.98 -12.03 0.04
N VAL A 712 -40.75 -12.15 1.12
CA VAL A 712 -40.96 -13.39 1.85
C VAL A 712 -42.45 -13.62 2.05
N HIS A 713 -42.93 -14.80 1.67
CA HIS A 713 -44.32 -15.18 1.95
C HIS A 713 -44.50 -15.41 3.46
N TYR A 714 -45.52 -14.81 4.08
CA TYR A 714 -45.72 -14.83 5.55
C TYR A 714 -45.69 -16.25 6.17
N ALA A 715 -46.20 -17.25 5.46
CA ALA A 715 -46.26 -18.65 5.92
C ALA A 715 -44.93 -19.43 5.76
N ARG A 716 -43.89 -18.85 5.16
CA ARG A 716 -42.61 -19.52 4.96
C ARG A 716 -41.58 -19.05 6.00
N PRO A 717 -40.88 -19.98 6.67
CA PRO A 717 -39.77 -19.61 7.55
C PRO A 717 -38.66 -18.96 6.71
N PHE A 718 -38.10 -17.85 7.20
CA PHE A 718 -37.06 -17.09 6.53
C PHE A 718 -35.71 -17.24 7.21
N ARG A 719 -34.65 -17.33 6.38
CA ARG A 719 -33.25 -17.29 6.78
C ARG A 719 -32.47 -16.50 5.74
N PRO A 720 -31.62 -15.55 6.15
CA PRO A 720 -30.75 -14.85 5.20
C PRO A 720 -29.61 -15.77 4.74
N THR A 721 -29.32 -15.76 3.44
CA THR A 721 -28.06 -16.29 2.91
C THR A 721 -26.98 -15.25 3.15
N VAL A 722 -25.95 -15.63 3.92
CA VAL A 722 -24.84 -14.75 4.27
C VAL A 722 -23.61 -15.20 3.50
N LEU A 723 -23.08 -14.30 2.67
CA LEU A 723 -21.97 -14.55 1.78
C LEU A 723 -20.77 -13.70 2.20
N LEU A 724 -19.58 -14.28 2.08
CA LEU A 724 -18.33 -13.57 2.25
C LEU A 724 -17.77 -13.23 0.87
N TYR A 725 -17.57 -11.94 0.62
CA TYR A 725 -16.96 -11.43 -0.59
C TYR A 725 -15.58 -10.90 -0.31
N GLU A 726 -14.69 -11.07 -1.28
CA GLU A 726 -13.38 -10.45 -1.30
C GLU A 726 -13.28 -9.67 -2.62
N ARG A 727 -13.35 -8.34 -2.52
CA ARG A 727 -13.60 -7.43 -3.64
C ARG A 727 -14.89 -7.84 -4.37
N GLU A 728 -14.77 -8.28 -5.62
CA GLU A 728 -15.90 -8.72 -6.46
C GLU A 728 -16.06 -10.25 -6.49
N LYS A 729 -15.16 -11.00 -5.85
CA LYS A 729 -15.16 -12.46 -5.86
C LYS A 729 -15.86 -13.02 -4.62
N MET A 730 -16.86 -13.86 -4.85
CA MET A 730 -17.48 -14.63 -3.78
C MET A 730 -16.51 -15.72 -3.28
N ILE A 731 -16.18 -15.68 -2.00
CA ILE A 731 -15.29 -16.66 -1.35
C ILE A 731 -16.09 -17.89 -0.91
N GLY A 732 -17.24 -17.67 -0.29
CA GLY A 732 -18.11 -18.73 0.20
C GLY A 732 -19.27 -18.23 1.05
N THR A 733 -20.09 -19.16 1.52
CA THR A 733 -21.15 -18.93 2.51
C THR A 733 -20.55 -18.88 3.92
N VAL A 734 -21.03 -17.97 4.77
CA VAL A 734 -20.57 -17.85 6.15
C VAL A 734 -21.11 -19.00 7.00
N GLU A 735 -20.21 -19.82 7.55
CA GLU A 735 -20.57 -20.99 8.39
C GLU A 735 -20.69 -20.67 9.89
N ALA A 736 -20.20 -19.49 10.31
CA ALA A 736 -20.24 -19.06 11.71
C ALA A 736 -21.65 -18.71 12.20
N ASN A 737 -21.80 -18.72 13.53
CA ASN A 737 -23.03 -18.27 14.18
C ASN A 737 -23.15 -16.74 14.12
N TYR A 738 -24.34 -16.25 13.80
CA TYR A 738 -24.66 -14.83 13.79
C TYR A 738 -25.95 -14.54 14.57
N ILE A 739 -26.07 -13.31 15.05
CA ILE A 739 -27.28 -12.80 15.69
C ILE A 739 -27.99 -11.85 14.73
N LEU A 740 -29.33 -11.87 14.77
CA LEU A 740 -30.20 -10.91 14.10
C LEU A 740 -30.92 -10.03 15.13
N TRP A 741 -30.90 -8.72 14.89
CA TRP A 741 -31.71 -7.75 15.62
C TRP A 741 -32.67 -7.03 14.68
N GLU A 742 -33.94 -6.96 15.06
CA GLU A 742 -34.88 -6.05 14.42
C GLU A 742 -34.66 -4.63 14.97
N MET A 743 -34.45 -3.68 14.07
CA MET A 743 -33.95 -2.34 14.42
C MET A 743 -35.02 -1.38 14.95
N ASN A 744 -36.31 -1.72 14.85
CA ASN A 744 -37.43 -0.86 15.25
C ASN A 744 -38.13 -1.32 16.54
N ALA A 745 -37.53 -2.28 17.25
CA ALA A 745 -38.04 -2.84 18.50
C ALA A 745 -39.50 -3.30 18.37
N ARG A 746 -39.76 -4.17 17.39
CA ARG A 746 -41.08 -4.76 17.15
C ARG A 746 -41.24 -6.12 17.82
N ASN A 747 -42.48 -6.51 18.15
CA ASN A 747 -42.81 -7.76 18.84
C ASN A 747 -43.68 -8.72 18.01
N ASP A 748 -43.86 -8.41 16.73
CA ASP A 748 -44.79 -9.09 15.84
C ASP A 748 -44.16 -10.22 15.01
N TYR A 749 -42.90 -10.54 15.24
CA TYR A 749 -42.21 -11.69 14.66
C TYR A 749 -41.73 -12.63 15.75
N HIS A 750 -41.47 -13.89 15.41
CA HIS A 750 -40.91 -14.85 16.35
C HIS A 750 -39.94 -15.78 15.66
N TYR A 751 -39.05 -16.35 16.46
CA TYR A 751 -38.12 -17.38 16.02
C TYR A 751 -38.71 -18.76 16.32
N ASN A 752 -38.51 -19.72 15.41
CA ASN A 752 -39.07 -21.07 15.55
C ASN A 752 -38.53 -21.82 16.78
N THR A 753 -37.33 -21.46 17.24
CA THR A 753 -36.71 -21.97 18.46
C THR A 753 -36.37 -20.79 19.36
N THR A 754 -36.72 -20.87 20.65
CA THR A 754 -36.34 -19.86 21.64
C THR A 754 -35.12 -20.36 22.41
N VAL A 755 -34.09 -19.54 22.54
CA VAL A 755 -32.85 -19.86 23.30
C VAL A 755 -33.09 -20.08 24.80
N LYS A 756 -34.33 -19.94 25.28
CA LYS A 756 -34.76 -20.07 26.68
C LYS A 756 -34.48 -21.44 27.34
N GLN A 757 -33.97 -22.43 26.61
CA GLN A 757 -33.59 -23.73 27.17
C GLN A 757 -32.07 -23.98 27.28
N ASN A 758 -31.18 -23.19 26.68
CA ASN A 758 -29.75 -23.55 26.62
C ASN A 758 -28.72 -22.41 26.76
N TYR A 759 -29.09 -21.14 26.99
CA TYR A 759 -28.10 -20.07 27.15
C TYR A 759 -28.26 -19.31 28.48
N VAL A 760 -27.19 -19.32 29.27
CA VAL A 760 -26.99 -18.41 30.40
C VAL A 760 -26.07 -17.30 29.90
N SER A 761 -26.53 -16.05 29.93
CA SER A 761 -25.65 -14.89 29.68
C SER A 761 -24.51 -14.92 30.71
N CYS A 762 -23.27 -14.99 30.26
CA CYS A 762 -22.10 -14.94 31.13
C CYS A 762 -21.84 -13.52 31.69
N PHE A 763 -22.54 -12.51 31.19
CA PHE A 763 -22.45 -11.14 31.71
C PHE A 763 -23.26 -11.01 33.00
N MET A 764 -22.60 -11.25 34.14
CA MET A 764 -23.14 -10.85 35.44
C MET A 764 -23.13 -9.32 35.53
N SER A 765 -24.30 -8.78 35.89
CA SER A 765 -24.59 -7.40 36.27
C SER A 765 -23.37 -6.64 36.82
N GLY A 766 -22.77 -5.76 36.02
CA GLY A 766 -21.66 -4.93 36.52
C GLY A 766 -20.82 -4.22 35.48
N GLY A 767 -21.38 -3.76 34.36
CA GLY A 767 -20.64 -2.94 33.39
C GLY A 767 -21.47 -2.70 32.14
N ALA A 768 -21.52 -1.46 31.67
CA ALA A 768 -22.15 -1.13 30.39
C ALA A 768 -21.28 -1.67 29.24
N GLY A 769 -21.41 -2.97 28.95
CA GLY A 769 -20.74 -3.66 27.84
C GLY A 769 -21.47 -3.49 26.51
N LEU A 770 -20.70 -3.63 25.43
CA LEU A 770 -20.93 -3.22 24.03
C LEU A 770 -22.13 -3.82 23.27
N LEU A 771 -23.09 -4.48 23.93
CA LEU A 771 -24.30 -5.02 23.30
C LEU A 771 -25.46 -4.00 23.21
N GLY A 772 -25.26 -2.79 23.74
CA GLY A 772 -26.40 -1.96 24.12
C GLY A 772 -27.22 -2.65 25.21
N THR A 773 -28.28 -2.02 25.69
CA THR A 773 -29.19 -2.74 26.57
C THR A 773 -29.79 -3.92 25.80
N LEU A 774 -29.63 -5.14 26.32
CA LEU A 774 -30.22 -6.38 25.79
C LEU A 774 -31.75 -6.40 26.00
N ASP A 775 -32.43 -5.29 25.70
CA ASP A 775 -33.86 -5.07 25.95
C ASP A 775 -34.76 -5.64 24.84
N ASN A 776 -34.18 -6.06 23.70
CA ASN A 776 -34.90 -6.55 22.53
C ASN A 776 -34.68 -8.06 22.32
N GLN A 777 -35.66 -8.76 21.73
CA GLN A 777 -35.51 -10.18 21.35
C GLN A 777 -34.40 -10.37 20.31
N TYR A 778 -33.47 -11.28 20.57
CA TYR A 778 -32.42 -11.71 19.65
C TYR A 778 -32.28 -13.24 19.75
N GLU A 779 -31.89 -13.88 18.65
CA GLU A 779 -31.69 -15.33 18.61
C GLU A 779 -30.45 -15.68 17.77
N LEU A 780 -29.80 -16.80 18.12
CA LEU A 780 -28.65 -17.33 17.39
C LEU A 780 -29.11 -18.06 16.12
N MET A 781 -28.44 -17.76 15.01
CA MET A 781 -28.65 -18.37 13.70
C MET A 781 -27.33 -18.89 13.12
N ASN A 782 -27.40 -19.93 12.29
CA ASN A 782 -26.27 -20.54 11.60
C ASN A 782 -26.73 -20.99 10.19
N HIS A 783 -25.81 -21.01 9.23
CA HIS A 783 -25.98 -21.61 7.90
C HIS A 783 -26.54 -23.05 7.91
N SER A 784 -26.10 -23.88 8.87
CA SER A 784 -26.51 -25.30 9.01
C SER A 784 -27.75 -25.54 9.89
N GLY A 785 -28.26 -24.51 10.58
CA GLY A 785 -29.09 -24.65 11.80
C GLY A 785 -30.61 -24.63 11.63
N ILE A 786 -31.32 -24.99 12.71
CA ILE A 786 -32.76 -25.25 12.84
C ILE A 786 -33.62 -23.97 12.96
N ASN A 787 -33.01 -22.83 13.31
CA ASN A 787 -33.72 -21.60 13.64
C ASN A 787 -34.09 -20.75 12.41
N SER A 788 -35.24 -20.08 12.43
CA SER A 788 -35.74 -19.26 11.33
C SER A 788 -36.71 -18.21 11.83
N ILE A 789 -36.80 -17.09 11.11
CA ILE A 789 -37.79 -16.04 11.40
C ILE A 789 -39.14 -16.45 10.82
N ILE A 790 -40.20 -16.29 11.63
CA ILE A 790 -41.59 -16.52 11.25
C ILE A 790 -42.38 -15.24 11.52
N TRP A 791 -43.28 -14.93 10.58
CA TRP A 791 -44.03 -13.69 10.52
C TRP A 791 -45.48 -13.89 10.97
N PRO A 792 -46.16 -12.84 11.45
CA PRO A 792 -47.56 -12.91 11.85
C PRO A 792 -48.44 -12.97 10.59
N GLN A 793 -49.63 -13.56 10.71
CA GLN A 793 -50.54 -13.76 9.57
C GLN A 793 -51.52 -12.58 9.34
N ASP A 794 -51.35 -11.47 10.08
CA ASP A 794 -52.41 -10.48 10.24
C ASP A 794 -52.26 -9.25 9.32
N TYR A 795 -51.07 -8.95 8.81
CA TYR A 795 -50.81 -7.83 7.90
C TYR A 795 -49.44 -7.88 7.20
N ASP A 796 -49.34 -7.34 5.99
CA ASP A 796 -48.07 -7.19 5.27
C ASP A 796 -47.23 -6.07 5.90
N GLY A 797 -45.95 -6.36 6.16
CA GLY A 797 -45.03 -5.45 6.85
C GLY A 797 -43.60 -5.51 6.31
N ILE A 798 -42.86 -4.41 6.51
CA ILE A 798 -41.42 -4.31 6.25
C ILE A 798 -40.68 -4.34 7.59
N PHE A 799 -39.66 -5.18 7.65
CA PHE A 799 -38.82 -5.43 8.83
C PHE A 799 -37.37 -5.14 8.49
N LEU A 800 -36.69 -4.43 9.39
CA LEU A 800 -35.31 -4.00 9.19
C LEU A 800 -34.41 -4.77 10.15
N PHE A 801 -33.42 -5.48 9.62
CA PHE A 801 -32.53 -6.31 10.40
C PHE A 801 -31.09 -5.84 10.32
N ARG A 802 -30.43 -5.91 11.48
CA ARG A 802 -28.97 -5.89 11.62
C ARG A 802 -28.50 -7.30 11.95
N LEU A 803 -27.46 -7.75 11.25
CA LEU A 803 -26.79 -9.02 11.44
C LEU A 803 -25.37 -8.76 11.94
N LYS A 804 -24.92 -9.46 12.98
CA LYS A 804 -23.51 -9.47 13.43
C LYS A 804 -23.03 -10.90 13.68
N ILE A 805 -21.82 -11.21 13.22
CA ILE A 805 -21.16 -12.48 13.52
C ILE A 805 -20.68 -12.46 14.98
N MET A 806 -20.94 -13.54 15.72
CA MET A 806 -20.67 -13.60 17.16
C MET A 806 -19.44 -14.41 17.54
N ASP A 807 -18.97 -15.27 16.64
CA ASP A 807 -17.81 -16.11 16.91
C ASP A 807 -16.53 -15.25 16.87
N PRO A 808 -15.87 -15.00 18.02
CA PRO A 808 -14.69 -14.16 18.07
C PRO A 808 -13.47 -14.82 17.41
N ASN A 809 -13.53 -16.12 17.12
CA ASN A 809 -12.48 -16.87 16.42
C ASN A 809 -12.70 -16.98 14.91
N TYR A 810 -13.79 -16.40 14.38
CA TYR A 810 -14.11 -16.50 12.96
C TYR A 810 -13.27 -15.56 12.09
N SER A 811 -13.09 -14.31 12.54
CA SER A 811 -12.35 -13.28 11.81
C SER A 811 -11.99 -12.11 12.72
N PHE A 812 -10.92 -11.40 12.39
CA PHE A 812 -10.60 -10.11 13.00
C PHE A 812 -11.57 -9.00 12.59
N CYS A 813 -12.36 -9.20 11.53
CA CYS A 813 -13.33 -8.23 11.07
C CYS A 813 -14.59 -8.19 11.97
N PRO A 814 -15.04 -7.00 12.41
CA PRO A 814 -16.32 -6.86 13.08
C PRO A 814 -17.45 -6.93 12.05
N TYR A 815 -17.71 -8.13 11.51
CA TYR A 815 -18.65 -8.30 10.42
C TYR A 815 -20.09 -7.95 10.84
N GLU A 816 -20.61 -6.92 10.19
CA GLU A 816 -21.99 -6.47 10.32
C GLU A 816 -22.63 -6.27 8.95
N ALA A 817 -23.89 -6.67 8.83
CA ALA A 817 -24.66 -6.48 7.61
C ALA A 817 -26.10 -6.04 7.91
N TYR A 818 -26.66 -5.26 7.00
CA TYR A 818 -28.00 -4.70 7.12
C TYR A 818 -28.87 -5.17 5.96
N PHE A 819 -30.11 -5.56 6.23
CA PHE A 819 -31.06 -5.95 5.20
C PHE A 819 -32.50 -5.72 5.64
N ALA A 820 -33.42 -5.71 4.68
CA ALA A 820 -34.84 -5.59 4.93
C ALA A 820 -35.60 -6.80 4.37
N VAL A 821 -36.69 -7.15 5.03
CA VAL A 821 -37.63 -8.18 4.59
C VAL A 821 -39.00 -7.56 4.42
N ARG A 822 -39.64 -7.76 3.27
CA ARG A 822 -41.06 -7.45 3.06
C ARG A 822 -41.85 -8.74 3.07
N THR A 823 -42.87 -8.78 3.91
CA THR A 823 -43.80 -9.91 3.98
C THR A 823 -44.97 -9.70 3.01
N HIS A 824 -45.39 -10.78 2.35
CA HIS A 824 -46.51 -10.75 1.41
C HIS A 824 -47.41 -12.00 1.53
N GLY A 825 -48.60 -11.92 0.95
CA GLY A 825 -49.53 -13.05 0.81
C GLY A 825 -50.61 -13.12 1.88
N ILE A 826 -50.71 -12.09 2.72
CA ILE A 826 -51.72 -12.03 3.78
C ILE A 826 -53.06 -11.61 3.16
N ILE A 827 -54.07 -12.46 3.35
CA ILE A 827 -55.44 -12.15 2.99
C ILE A 827 -56.05 -11.45 4.21
N GLU A 828 -56.35 -10.14 4.09
CA GLU A 828 -57.07 -9.42 5.15
C GLU A 828 -58.29 -10.25 5.59
N SER A 829 -58.35 -10.60 6.87
CA SER A 829 -59.43 -11.42 7.41
C SER A 829 -60.77 -10.76 7.05
N LEU A 830 -61.58 -11.45 6.25
CA LEU A 830 -62.92 -10.98 5.88
C LEU A 830 -63.66 -10.60 7.17
N ASN A 831 -64.03 -9.33 7.31
CA ASN A 831 -64.65 -8.81 8.52
C ASN A 831 -66.04 -9.46 8.69
N MET A 832 -66.10 -10.57 9.42
CA MET A 832 -67.28 -11.41 9.61
C MET A 832 -68.47 -10.61 10.14
N LEU A 833 -68.22 -9.51 10.86
CA LEU A 833 -69.26 -8.60 11.34
C LEU A 833 -69.96 -7.86 10.19
N LYS A 834 -69.20 -7.40 9.18
CA LYS A 834 -69.76 -6.77 7.98
C LYS A 834 -70.53 -7.77 7.15
N ILE A 835 -70.03 -9.00 7.02
CA ILE A 835 -70.67 -10.07 6.24
C ILE A 835 -71.97 -10.51 6.90
N ALA A 836 -71.96 -10.73 8.22
CA ALA A 836 -73.16 -11.02 8.99
C ALA A 836 -74.17 -9.87 8.92
N GLY A 837 -73.70 -8.61 8.94
CA GLY A 837 -74.55 -7.43 8.76
C GLY A 837 -75.24 -7.40 7.39
N TRP A 838 -74.50 -7.64 6.30
CA TRP A 838 -75.06 -7.72 4.94
C TRP A 838 -76.01 -8.92 4.77
N ALA A 839 -75.67 -10.08 5.31
CA ALA A 839 -76.53 -11.26 5.28
C ALA A 839 -77.85 -11.02 6.02
N CYS A 840 -77.82 -10.40 7.20
CA CYS A 840 -79.03 -9.99 7.93
C CYS A 840 -79.88 -8.99 7.13
N LEU A 841 -79.25 -8.01 6.48
CA LEU A 841 -79.95 -7.04 5.63
C LEU A 841 -80.68 -7.71 4.45
N ILE A 842 -80.03 -8.68 3.81
CA ILE A 842 -80.62 -9.45 2.70
C ILE A 842 -81.79 -10.31 3.20
N VAL A 843 -81.65 -10.96 4.36
CA VAL A 843 -82.73 -11.76 4.96
C VAL A 843 -83.93 -10.87 5.32
N VAL A 844 -83.70 -9.72 5.98
CA VAL A 844 -84.78 -8.77 6.31
C VAL A 844 -85.46 -8.22 5.06
N PHE A 845 -84.69 -7.94 4.00
CA PHE A 845 -85.25 -7.52 2.71
C PHE A 845 -86.15 -8.61 2.10
N PHE A 846 -85.69 -9.87 2.07
CA PHE A 846 -86.48 -11.00 1.57
C PHE A 846 -87.77 -11.21 2.39
N TRP A 847 -87.68 -11.14 3.71
CA TRP A 847 -88.87 -11.22 4.59
C TRP A 847 -89.83 -10.05 4.37
N GLY A 848 -89.32 -8.84 4.13
CA GLY A 848 -90.12 -7.67 3.77
C GLY A 848 -90.86 -7.85 2.44
N VAL A 849 -90.19 -8.38 1.41
CA VAL A 849 -90.80 -8.70 0.11
C VAL A 849 -91.86 -9.80 0.24
N LEU A 850 -91.61 -10.84 1.03
CA LEU A 850 -92.57 -11.91 1.32
C LEU A 850 -93.81 -11.39 2.05
N ALA A 851 -93.63 -10.56 3.08
CA ALA A 851 -94.74 -9.95 3.82
C ALA A 851 -95.57 -9.02 2.93
N PHE A 852 -94.93 -8.22 2.08
CA PHE A 852 -95.60 -7.34 1.12
C PHE A 852 -96.40 -8.15 0.08
N SER A 853 -95.80 -9.22 -0.45
CA SER A 853 -96.45 -10.18 -1.36
C SER A 853 -97.68 -10.84 -0.72
N TYR A 854 -97.56 -11.32 0.52
CA TYR A 854 -98.65 -11.90 1.28
C TYR A 854 -99.80 -10.92 1.51
N TYR A 855 -99.50 -9.67 1.87
CA TYR A 855 -100.53 -8.64 2.07
C TYR A 855 -101.26 -8.29 0.76
N ARG A 856 -100.54 -8.28 -0.37
CA ARG A 856 -101.14 -8.10 -1.71
C ARG A 856 -102.05 -9.27 -2.09
N TYR A 857 -101.62 -10.50 -1.80
CA TYR A 857 -102.40 -11.71 -2.03
C TYR A 857 -103.71 -11.72 -1.22
N VAL A 858 -103.66 -11.43 0.09
CA VAL A 858 -104.85 -11.37 0.96
C VAL A 858 -105.81 -10.24 0.54
N LYS A 859 -105.30 -9.11 0.04
CA LYS A 859 -106.12 -8.00 -0.46
C LYS A 859 -106.82 -8.33 -1.78
N LEU A 860 -106.20 -9.11 -2.67
CA LEU A 860 -106.84 -9.62 -3.88
C LEU A 860 -107.88 -10.71 -3.58
N PHE A 861 -107.61 -11.58 -2.61
CA PHE A 861 -108.46 -12.73 -2.33
C PHE A 861 -109.76 -12.38 -1.58
N ARG A 862 -109.82 -11.23 -0.88
CA ARG A 862 -111.04 -10.74 -0.21
C ARG A 862 -112.03 -10.02 -1.14
N ALA A 863 -111.74 -9.90 -2.43
CA ALA A 863 -112.58 -9.18 -3.41
C ALA A 863 -113.43 -10.08 -4.33
N LEU A 864 -113.44 -11.41 -4.14
CA LEU A 864 -114.19 -12.35 -4.99
C LEU A 864 -115.03 -13.32 -4.15
N HIS A 865 -116.36 -13.22 -4.28
CA HIS A 865 -117.34 -14.14 -3.70
C HIS A 865 -117.55 -15.36 -4.61
N PHE A 866 -117.60 -16.54 -3.98
CA PHE A 866 -117.85 -17.89 -4.50
C PHE A 866 -119.18 -18.07 -5.25
N VAL A 867 -119.21 -18.90 -6.31
CA VAL A 867 -120.27 -19.89 -6.63
C VAL A 867 -119.67 -21.06 -7.45
N ASP A 868 -119.90 -22.32 -7.01
CA ASP A 868 -119.62 -23.60 -7.70
C ASP A 868 -120.54 -23.85 -8.93
N PRO A 869 -120.30 -24.85 -9.80
CA PRO A 869 -120.89 -26.17 -9.52
C PRO A 869 -120.09 -27.40 -10.00
N VAL A 870 -120.48 -28.50 -9.38
CA VAL A 870 -120.13 -29.91 -9.58
C VAL A 870 -120.72 -30.47 -10.90
N VAL A 871 -120.13 -31.58 -11.39
CA VAL A 871 -120.75 -32.76 -12.04
C VAL A 871 -120.30 -33.08 -13.49
N SER A 872 -119.67 -34.26 -13.59
CA SER A 872 -119.47 -35.24 -14.68
C SER A 872 -120.04 -35.01 -16.09
N PHE A 873 -119.32 -35.42 -17.15
CA PHE A 873 -119.43 -36.74 -17.83
C PHE A 873 -118.48 -36.84 -19.05
N ASN A 874 -117.99 -38.06 -19.29
CA ASN A 874 -117.24 -38.66 -20.40
C ASN A 874 -117.07 -37.94 -21.75
N SER A 875 -115.90 -38.10 -22.39
CA SER A 875 -115.62 -39.20 -23.36
C SER A 875 -114.35 -38.91 -24.20
N GLU A 876 -113.55 -39.97 -24.42
CA GLU A 876 -112.84 -40.36 -25.67
C GLU A 876 -112.01 -39.34 -26.48
N ILE A 877 -110.90 -39.66 -27.18
CA ILE A 877 -109.95 -40.78 -27.33
C ILE A 877 -108.93 -40.25 -28.38
N THR A 878 -107.64 -40.62 -28.25
CA THR A 878 -106.55 -40.55 -29.28
C THR A 878 -106.18 -39.18 -29.88
N SER A 879 -104.97 -38.88 -30.36
CA SER A 879 -103.67 -39.49 -30.59
C SER A 879 -102.77 -38.31 -31.05
N MET A 880 -101.44 -38.27 -31.04
CA MET A 880 -100.49 -39.09 -31.78
C MET A 880 -99.13 -38.33 -31.71
N VAL A 881 -98.02 -39.08 -31.78
CA VAL A 881 -96.69 -38.69 -32.31
C VAL A 881 -95.83 -37.76 -31.42
N SER A 882 -94.80 -38.33 -30.78
CA SER A 882 -93.36 -38.41 -31.20
C SER A 882 -92.67 -37.04 -31.16
N SER A 883 -91.39 -36.87 -30.81
CA SER A 883 -90.25 -37.73 -30.50
C SER A 883 -89.11 -36.79 -30.08
N SER A 884 -88.13 -37.29 -29.31
CA SER A 884 -86.67 -37.07 -29.44
C SER A 884 -86.14 -35.61 -29.60
N GLU A 885 -85.05 -35.14 -29.01
CA GLU A 885 -83.84 -35.78 -28.51
C GLU A 885 -82.93 -34.70 -27.89
N ALA A 886 -81.82 -35.18 -27.33
CA ALA A 886 -80.84 -34.52 -26.49
C ALA A 886 -79.85 -33.53 -27.17
N LYS A 887 -78.96 -32.99 -26.30
CA LYS A 887 -77.67 -32.29 -26.53
C LYS A 887 -77.81 -30.79 -26.89
N LYS A 888 -76.90 -29.88 -26.54
CA LYS A 888 -75.57 -29.86 -25.88
C LYS A 888 -75.19 -28.38 -25.71
N TYR A 889 -74.34 -28.05 -24.74
CA TYR A 889 -73.49 -26.83 -24.59
C TYR A 889 -74.23 -25.48 -24.59
N GLU A 890 -73.89 -24.49 -23.76
CA GLU A 890 -72.61 -24.03 -23.21
C GLU A 890 -72.70 -23.77 -21.70
#